data_AF-A0A8S9FN14-F1
#
_entry.id   AF-A0A8S9FN14-F1
#
_cell.length_a   1.000
_cell.length_b   1.000
_cell.length_c   1.000
_cell.angle_alpha   90.00
_cell.angle_beta   90.00
_cell.angle_gamma   90.00
#
_symmetry.space_group_name_H-M   'P 1'
#
loop_
_entity.id
_entity.type
_entity.pdbx_description
1 polymer ?
#
loop_
_entity_poly.entity_id
_entity_poly.type
_entity_poly.pdbx_seq_one_letter_code
_entity_poly.pdbx_strand_id
1 'polypeptide(L)'
;MFQGDHKESLYWGTYRPQVYFGVRARTPQSLVAGLMWLGDEKDDDGKHMMRHFCENSQDLKSFGWREHNGVDFGRQELLDQDMILETSFVKSKEGSLGYGGDWSVRINLINKGLNDEVKRTVHLFFYLTDEGGNVLNLGKNVLDLKESSVLASGSRADVGNWQMHLKSEAHIDAHYCGFKTPDIVNLSDAVQKNLAVQENKSGRLQLSDTSEDSSSIYVFQISTTTQSTIDIAFVSGIRGESSDVEQRIMSLTGSPLSSLLEEKHIAFDAKFKECFHLSEKMMMTGASHEIAPDEFHQIPRVITPFPAPKLSHLPMFQGDHKESLYWGTYRPQVYFGVRARTPQSLVAGLMWLGDEKDDGKHVMRHFCENSQNLKSFGWAEHNGVDFGRQELLDQDMILETSFVKSKERSLGYGGDWSVRINLINKGLNDEVKRTVHLFFYLTDEGGNVLNLGKNVLDLKESSVLASGSRADVGKWQMHLKSEAHIETHYCGFKTPDIVNLSDAVKKNLAVQENKSGRLQLSDTSEDFSSIYVFQISTTTQSTIDIAFVSGIRGESFDVEQRIMSLTGSPLSSLLEEKHIAFDAKFKECFHLSEKLDSETLMVGKAAIGNMLGGIGYFYGQSKVQAPTSTQAKSEDEFLLYWPAELYTAVPSRPVFPRGFLWDEGFHQLLVWRWDFRITLEILGNWLDLMNIDGWIPREQILGDEALSKIPKQYVVQIPSNGNPPTLLLVIRDLINGIRAEKFNKEERDEILSFLDLAFVRLDAWFQWFNTSQKAAIGNMLGGIGYFYGQSKIKAPKSTQLEGPGPNENRPEPEPNIQTHMPINNKQIIEFNVFQLQAKSEDEFLLYWPAELYTAVPSRPVFPRGFLWDEGFHQLLVWRWDFRITLEILGNWLDLMNIDGWIPREQILGDEALSKIPKQYVVQIPSNGNPPTLLLASSILEKQLDLISNKSIVWSDYGLLSLGKTSSLYMKYNTEHEAPYWRGAIWMNMNYMILSSLHHYSIVDGPYMDKARTIYEELRSNLIRNVVRNYDQTGYIWEHYDQTKGTGEGGRVFTGWSALILLIMSEDSRIIYVGRRETGAAVGNRGVELSFSEMLKKSSSNMKKVAAAESSSDPSEGNKGGGKKKGKKGRQLDPALLGFKVTGNRIMGEIHCAIDF
;
A
#
# COMPACT_ATOMS: atom_id res chain seq x y z
N MET A 1 0.17 31.61 -21.85
CA MET A 1 -1.06 30.91 -22.25
C MET A 1 -2.23 31.19 -21.30
N PHE A 2 -2.00 31.35 -20.00
CA PHE A 2 -3.04 31.73 -19.05
C PHE A 2 -2.86 33.20 -18.61
N GLN A 3 -3.42 34.14 -19.37
CA GLN A 3 -3.59 35.54 -18.95
C GLN A 3 -5.09 35.85 -18.93
N GLY A 4 -5.53 36.73 -18.01
CA GLY A 4 -6.94 37.07 -17.81
C GLY A 4 -7.63 36.16 -16.77
N ASP A 5 -8.86 35.71 -17.09
CA ASP A 5 -9.82 35.06 -16.19
C ASP A 5 -9.29 33.88 -15.36
N HIS A 6 -8.32 33.11 -15.88
CA HIS A 6 -7.78 31.96 -15.13
C HIS A 6 -6.94 32.39 -13.93
N LYS A 7 -6.08 33.40 -14.09
CA LYS A 7 -5.24 33.91 -12.99
C LYS A 7 -6.11 34.59 -11.93
N GLU A 8 -7.17 35.26 -12.34
CA GLU A 8 -8.18 35.83 -11.44
C GLU A 8 -8.96 34.73 -10.70
N SER A 9 -9.32 33.63 -11.38
CA SER A 9 -10.01 32.50 -10.76
C SER A 9 -9.21 31.74 -9.70
N LEU A 10 -7.88 31.89 -9.66
CA LEU A 10 -7.00 31.32 -8.64
C LEU A 10 -6.45 32.37 -7.69
N TYR A 11 -6.93 33.61 -7.76
CA TYR A 11 -6.34 34.71 -6.98
C TYR A 11 -6.53 34.52 -5.48
N TRP A 12 -7.77 34.30 -5.03
CA TRP A 12 -8.12 33.92 -3.66
C TRP A 12 -8.37 32.42 -3.52
N GLY A 13 -7.91 31.84 -2.41
CA GLY A 13 -8.21 30.46 -2.05
C GLY A 13 -7.74 30.10 -0.64
N THR A 14 -7.98 28.86 -0.24
CA THR A 14 -7.59 28.33 1.08
C THR A 14 -6.10 27.95 1.13
N TYR A 15 -5.24 28.85 0.66
CA TYR A 15 -3.84 28.58 0.31
C TYR A 15 -2.88 28.59 1.53
N ARG A 16 -3.39 28.28 2.72
CA ARG A 16 -2.63 28.17 3.98
C ARG A 16 -2.79 26.78 4.59
N PRO A 17 -2.22 25.74 3.97
CA PRO A 17 -2.44 24.37 4.38
C PRO A 17 -1.94 24.02 5.79
N GLN A 18 -1.03 24.83 6.37
CA GLN A 18 -0.48 24.72 7.72
C GLN A 18 -1.53 24.94 8.83
N VAL A 19 -2.57 25.72 8.57
CA VAL A 19 -3.65 25.99 9.54
C VAL A 19 -4.86 25.11 9.25
N TYR A 20 -5.69 24.87 10.26
CA TYR A 20 -6.92 24.09 10.08
C TYR A 20 -7.83 24.70 9.03
N PHE A 21 -8.00 26.02 9.06
CA PHE A 21 -8.69 26.79 8.02
C PHE A 21 -8.06 28.18 7.88
N GLY A 22 -7.77 28.61 6.64
CA GLY A 22 -7.21 29.92 6.35
C GLY A 22 -7.31 30.28 4.87
N VAL A 23 -7.50 31.56 4.59
CA VAL A 23 -7.70 32.13 3.24
C VAL A 23 -6.63 33.19 3.00
N ARG A 24 -6.03 33.21 1.81
CA ARG A 24 -5.09 34.25 1.38
C ARG A 24 -5.18 34.47 -0.13
N ALA A 25 -4.72 35.63 -0.60
CA ALA A 25 -4.48 35.83 -2.02
C ALA A 25 -3.09 35.31 -2.44
N ARG A 26 -2.95 34.96 -3.72
CA ARG A 26 -1.66 34.64 -4.37
C ARG A 26 -0.86 35.92 -4.63
N THR A 27 -0.53 36.64 -3.56
CA THR A 27 0.36 37.81 -3.57
C THR A 27 1.42 37.72 -2.46
N PRO A 28 2.64 38.26 -2.71
CA PRO A 28 3.78 38.22 -1.79
C PRO A 28 3.56 38.70 -0.34
N GLN A 29 2.72 39.72 -0.17
CA GLN A 29 2.35 40.28 1.12
C GLN A 29 0.84 40.47 1.07
N SER A 30 0.09 39.47 1.50
CA SER A 30 -1.36 39.42 1.27
C SER A 30 -2.17 39.91 2.47
N LEU A 31 -3.47 40.10 2.23
CA LEU A 31 -4.44 39.99 3.32
C LEU A 31 -4.70 38.52 3.59
N VAL A 32 -4.59 38.15 4.85
CA VAL A 32 -4.71 36.77 5.30
C VAL A 32 -5.78 36.68 6.37
N ALA A 33 -6.66 35.70 6.23
CA ALA A 33 -7.66 35.36 7.24
C ALA A 33 -7.50 33.92 7.73
N GLY A 34 -8.00 33.63 8.92
CA GLY A 34 -8.05 32.27 9.43
C GLY A 34 -8.90 32.10 10.68
N LEU A 35 -9.07 30.84 11.06
CA LEU A 35 -9.92 30.43 12.18
C LEU A 35 -9.07 29.76 13.26
N MET A 36 -9.37 30.10 14.51
CA MET A 36 -8.92 29.38 15.72
C MET A 36 -10.14 29.09 16.60
N TRP A 37 -10.04 28.13 17.51
CA TRP A 37 -11.06 27.87 18.54
C TRP A 37 -10.42 27.29 19.79
N LEU A 38 -11.12 27.39 20.93
CA LEU A 38 -10.70 26.68 22.15
C LEU A 38 -11.24 25.25 22.13
N GLY A 39 -10.36 24.28 22.36
CA GLY A 39 -10.74 22.89 22.60
C GLY A 39 -11.34 22.71 23.99
N ASP A 40 -12.06 21.59 24.17
CA ASP A 40 -12.69 21.22 25.45
C ASP A 40 -11.64 20.81 26.51
N GLU A 41 -10.41 20.54 26.08
CA GLU A 41 -9.30 20.11 26.93
C GLU A 41 -8.54 21.29 27.54
N LYS A 42 -8.06 21.05 28.76
CA LYS A 42 -7.07 21.89 29.43
C LYS A 42 -5.72 21.18 29.41
N ASP A 43 -4.65 21.93 29.28
CA ASP A 43 -3.28 21.41 29.42
C ASP A 43 -2.99 20.99 30.88
N ASP A 44 -1.82 20.40 31.12
CA ASP A 44 -1.38 19.96 32.46
C ASP A 44 -1.34 21.11 33.49
N ASP A 45 -1.28 22.36 33.03
CA ASP A 45 -1.33 23.57 33.85
C ASP A 45 -2.77 24.11 34.05
N GLY A 46 -3.79 23.46 33.49
CA GLY A 46 -5.20 23.86 33.59
C GLY A 46 -5.63 24.98 32.64
N LYS A 47 -4.83 25.31 31.61
CA LYS A 47 -5.12 26.34 30.60
C LYS A 47 -5.85 25.75 29.39
N HIS A 48 -6.74 26.54 28.78
CA HIS A 48 -7.46 26.13 27.58
C HIS A 48 -6.53 25.95 26.38
N MET A 49 -6.66 24.81 25.68
CA MET A 49 -5.90 24.56 24.46
C MET A 49 -6.52 25.27 23.25
N MET A 50 -5.75 26.12 22.57
CA MET A 50 -6.19 26.80 21.34
C MET A 50 -5.81 25.98 20.11
N ARG A 51 -6.78 25.67 19.26
CA ARG A 51 -6.58 25.00 17.97
C ARG A 51 -6.37 26.07 16.89
N HIS A 52 -5.27 25.96 16.13
CA HIS A 52 -4.93 26.92 15.05
C HIS A 52 -4.15 26.24 13.92
N PHE A 53 -2.94 25.78 14.21
CA PHE A 53 -2.11 24.99 13.28
C PHE A 53 -2.48 23.51 13.31
N CYS A 54 -2.35 22.85 12.17
CA CYS A 54 -2.55 21.40 12.07
C CYS A 54 -1.44 20.66 12.83
N GLU A 55 -1.74 20.02 13.95
CA GLU A 55 -0.75 19.32 14.78
C GLU A 55 -1.25 17.96 15.24
N ASN A 56 -0.39 16.94 15.16
CA ASN A 56 -0.75 15.57 15.57
C ASN A 56 -0.89 15.42 17.10
N SER A 57 -0.33 16.34 17.88
CA SER A 57 -0.40 16.34 19.35
C SER A 57 -1.71 16.88 19.91
N GLN A 58 -2.63 17.37 19.07
CA GLN A 58 -3.82 18.09 19.50
C GLN A 58 -5.08 17.22 19.70
N ASP A 59 -4.97 15.88 19.70
CA ASP A 59 -6.04 14.90 19.99
C ASP A 59 -7.39 15.11 19.25
N LEU A 60 -7.38 15.78 18.09
CA LEU A 60 -8.56 15.81 17.21
C LEU A 60 -8.83 14.39 16.69
N LYS A 61 -10.08 13.92 16.81
CA LYS A 61 -10.49 12.60 16.30
C LYS A 61 -10.34 12.49 14.78
N SER A 62 -10.65 13.56 14.05
CA SER A 62 -10.41 13.64 12.60
C SER A 62 -10.52 15.07 12.08
N PHE A 63 -9.79 15.41 11.01
CA PHE A 63 -10.06 16.62 10.23
C PHE A 63 -9.72 16.39 8.75
N GLY A 64 -10.42 17.06 7.85
CA GLY A 64 -10.08 17.04 6.44
C GLY A 64 -11.16 17.61 5.53
N TRP A 65 -10.76 17.94 4.30
CA TRP A 65 -11.66 18.33 3.24
C TRP A 65 -12.45 17.11 2.77
N ARG A 66 -13.79 17.20 2.86
CA ARG A 66 -14.70 16.25 2.25
C ARG A 66 -14.78 16.50 0.75
N GLU A 67 -14.83 17.77 0.38
CA GLU A 67 -14.94 18.27 -0.99
C GLU A 67 -14.07 19.50 -1.14
N HIS A 68 -13.35 19.61 -2.25
CA HIS A 68 -12.60 20.82 -2.60
C HIS A 68 -12.29 20.80 -4.08
N ASN A 69 -12.66 21.85 -4.83
CA ASN A 69 -12.44 21.87 -6.27
C ASN A 69 -11.14 22.58 -6.71
N GLY A 70 -10.42 23.18 -5.75
CA GLY A 70 -9.14 23.86 -6.00
C GLY A 70 -9.28 25.29 -6.56
N VAL A 71 -10.51 25.78 -6.76
CA VAL A 71 -10.78 27.05 -7.46
C VAL A 71 -11.69 27.98 -6.66
N ASP A 72 -12.91 27.54 -6.36
CA ASP A 72 -13.96 28.41 -5.81
C ASP A 72 -14.91 27.75 -4.80
N PHE A 73 -14.67 26.49 -4.43
CA PHE A 73 -15.49 25.76 -3.46
C PHE A 73 -14.68 24.74 -2.64
N GLY A 74 -14.98 24.66 -1.36
CA GLY A 74 -14.56 23.56 -0.49
C GLY A 74 -15.43 23.40 0.76
N ARG A 75 -15.59 22.16 1.22
CA ARG A 75 -16.28 21.79 2.46
C ARG A 75 -15.35 20.90 3.29
N GLN A 76 -15.02 21.36 4.49
CA GLN A 76 -14.14 20.67 5.42
C GLN A 76 -14.90 20.34 6.70
N GLU A 77 -14.61 19.16 7.25
CA GLU A 77 -15.15 18.68 8.51
C GLU A 77 -14.01 18.47 9.51
N LEU A 78 -14.20 18.95 10.73
CA LEU A 78 -13.30 18.75 11.87
C LEU A 78 -14.11 18.17 13.04
N LEU A 79 -13.65 17.04 13.57
CA LEU A 79 -14.21 16.39 14.74
C LEU A 79 -13.26 16.58 15.92
N ASP A 80 -13.59 17.55 16.77
CA ASP A 80 -12.89 17.85 18.02
C ASP A 80 -13.74 17.30 19.18
N GLN A 81 -13.32 16.15 19.72
CA GLN A 81 -14.10 15.37 20.67
C GLN A 81 -15.54 15.09 20.21
N ASP A 82 -16.53 15.73 20.83
CA ASP A 82 -17.96 15.56 20.50
C ASP A 82 -18.51 16.79 19.74
N MET A 83 -17.62 17.66 19.26
CA MET A 83 -17.92 18.79 18.38
C MET A 83 -17.60 18.48 16.93
N ILE A 84 -18.57 18.66 16.04
CA ILE A 84 -18.30 18.78 14.61
C ILE A 84 -18.27 20.28 14.29
N LEU A 85 -17.10 20.74 13.84
CA LEU A 85 -16.89 22.04 13.24
C LEU A 85 -16.79 21.84 11.73
N GLU A 86 -17.76 22.33 10.98
CA GLU A 86 -17.71 22.32 9.51
C GLU A 86 -17.39 23.71 8.99
N THR A 87 -16.40 23.80 8.11
CA THR A 87 -16.02 25.05 7.43
C THR A 87 -16.24 24.90 5.93
N SER A 88 -17.13 25.72 5.36
CA SER A 88 -17.39 25.78 3.92
C SER A 88 -16.86 27.10 3.34
N PHE A 89 -16.05 27.02 2.30
CA PHE A 89 -15.49 28.16 1.56
C PHE A 89 -16.14 28.24 0.17
N VAL A 90 -16.55 29.45 -0.23
CA VAL A 90 -17.01 29.71 -1.60
C VAL A 90 -16.51 31.06 -2.10
N LYS A 91 -16.27 31.15 -3.41
CA LYS A 91 -15.90 32.39 -4.10
C LYS A 91 -16.92 32.76 -5.16
N SER A 92 -17.30 34.04 -5.22
CA SER A 92 -18.15 34.62 -6.25
C SER A 92 -17.31 35.44 -7.23
N LYS A 93 -17.70 35.37 -8.51
CA LYS A 93 -17.13 36.20 -9.58
C LYS A 93 -17.77 37.59 -9.66
N GLU A 94 -18.88 37.83 -8.96
CA GLU A 94 -19.55 39.13 -8.97
C GLU A 94 -18.60 40.21 -8.43
N GLY A 95 -18.48 41.33 -9.16
CA GLY A 95 -17.63 42.45 -8.76
C GLY A 95 -16.11 42.24 -8.92
N SER A 96 -15.66 41.22 -9.66
CA SER A 96 -14.22 40.99 -9.90
C SER A 96 -13.62 42.08 -10.81
N LEU A 97 -13.23 43.19 -10.22
CA LEU A 97 -12.59 44.33 -10.89
C LEU A 97 -11.09 44.08 -11.12
N GLY A 98 -10.70 42.82 -11.35
CA GLY A 98 -9.30 42.38 -11.41
C GLY A 98 -8.68 42.03 -10.05
N TYR A 99 -9.47 41.98 -8.97
CA TYR A 99 -9.03 41.72 -7.58
C TYR A 99 -9.36 40.31 -7.08
N GLY A 100 -9.75 39.39 -7.97
CA GLY A 100 -10.02 37.99 -7.62
C GLY A 100 -11.42 37.69 -7.09
N GLY A 101 -12.30 38.69 -7.00
CA GLY A 101 -13.71 38.54 -6.62
C GLY A 101 -13.95 38.55 -5.11
N ASP A 102 -15.17 38.14 -4.73
CA ASP A 102 -15.63 38.09 -3.34
C ASP A 102 -15.61 36.66 -2.82
N TRP A 103 -15.47 36.47 -1.51
CA TRP A 103 -15.52 35.14 -0.92
C TRP A 103 -16.30 35.13 0.38
N SER A 104 -16.82 33.95 0.73
CA SER A 104 -17.53 33.72 1.98
C SER A 104 -17.10 32.43 2.63
N VAL A 105 -17.13 32.43 3.95
CA VAL A 105 -16.85 31.27 4.80
C VAL A 105 -18.05 31.04 5.70
N ARG A 106 -18.65 29.86 5.61
CA ARG A 106 -19.65 29.39 6.55
C ARG A 106 -19.02 28.46 7.57
N ILE A 107 -19.30 28.70 8.84
CA ILE A 107 -18.90 27.89 9.97
C ILE A 107 -20.16 27.31 10.61
N ASN A 108 -20.31 25.99 10.57
CA ASN A 108 -21.38 25.27 11.27
C ASN A 108 -20.81 24.56 12.50
N LEU A 109 -21.46 24.75 13.64
CA LEU A 109 -21.14 24.05 14.88
C LEU A 109 -22.23 23.03 15.18
N ILE A 110 -21.89 21.75 15.26
CA ILE A 110 -22.84 20.67 15.51
C ILE A 110 -22.39 19.87 16.74
N ASN A 111 -23.33 19.55 17.64
CA ASN A 111 -23.08 18.66 18.79
C ASN A 111 -23.38 17.21 18.39
N LYS A 112 -22.49 16.28 18.73
CA LYS A 112 -22.64 14.85 18.41
C LYS A 112 -23.17 14.00 19.60
N GLY A 113 -23.37 14.60 20.78
CA GLY A 113 -23.75 13.90 22.02
C GLY A 113 -25.23 13.50 22.15
N LEU A 114 -25.53 12.59 23.08
CA LEU A 114 -26.83 11.91 23.34
C LEU A 114 -28.04 12.80 23.71
N ASN A 115 -27.89 14.12 23.77
CA ASN A 115 -28.99 15.06 24.05
C ASN A 115 -28.79 16.35 23.25
N ASP A 116 -29.55 16.49 22.16
CA ASP A 116 -29.60 17.71 21.33
C ASP A 116 -30.06 18.97 22.12
N GLU A 117 -30.57 18.79 23.34
CA GLU A 117 -31.01 19.88 24.23
C GLU A 117 -29.84 20.61 24.93
N VAL A 118 -28.65 19.99 25.06
CA VAL A 118 -27.51 20.63 25.74
C VAL A 118 -26.68 21.45 24.75
N LYS A 119 -26.97 22.74 24.71
CA LYS A 119 -26.18 23.75 23.97
C LYS A 119 -24.96 24.15 24.79
N ARG A 120 -23.76 23.75 24.37
CA ARG A 120 -22.50 24.21 24.99
C ARG A 120 -22.02 25.50 24.33
N THR A 121 -21.38 26.37 25.11
CA THR A 121 -20.69 27.56 24.58
C THR A 121 -19.41 27.15 23.86
N VAL A 122 -19.19 27.73 22.69
CA VAL A 122 -17.99 27.57 21.85
C VAL A 122 -17.40 28.94 21.60
N HIS A 123 -16.09 29.07 21.79
CA HIS A 123 -15.35 30.31 21.52
C HIS A 123 -14.54 30.14 20.24
N LEU A 124 -14.97 30.81 19.18
CA LEU A 124 -14.28 30.89 17.89
C LEU A 124 -13.47 32.20 17.83
N PHE A 125 -12.35 32.19 17.12
CA PHE A 125 -11.52 33.37 16.90
C PHE A 125 -11.22 33.48 15.42
N PHE A 126 -11.87 34.42 14.75
CA PHE A 126 -11.59 34.71 13.35
C PHE A 126 -10.64 35.90 13.28
N TYR A 127 -9.53 35.76 12.56
CA TYR A 127 -8.55 36.83 12.44
C TYR A 127 -8.38 37.30 11.00
N LEU A 128 -7.98 38.56 10.88
CA LEU A 128 -7.56 39.19 9.64
C LEU A 128 -6.23 39.91 9.89
N THR A 129 -5.25 39.67 9.02
CA THR A 129 -3.92 40.27 9.09
C THR A 129 -3.48 40.78 7.73
N ASP A 130 -2.79 41.92 7.74
CA ASP A 130 -2.06 42.45 6.59
C ASP A 130 -0.58 42.06 6.71
N GLU A 131 -0.11 41.12 5.88
CA GLU A 131 1.29 40.67 5.92
C GLU A 131 2.29 41.78 5.54
N GLY A 132 1.83 42.86 4.89
CA GLY A 132 2.64 44.04 4.59
C GLY A 132 2.70 45.05 5.75
N GLY A 133 2.00 44.79 6.85
CA GLY A 133 1.94 45.67 8.02
C GLY A 133 1.08 46.91 7.81
N ASN A 134 0.22 46.95 6.79
CA ASN A 134 -0.69 48.09 6.61
C ASN A 134 -1.76 48.11 7.71
N VAL A 135 -2.18 49.33 8.08
CA VAL A 135 -3.18 49.52 9.13
C VAL A 135 -4.54 49.06 8.66
N LEU A 136 -5.19 48.23 9.47
CA LEU A 136 -6.56 47.79 9.27
C LEU A 136 -7.51 48.73 10.03
N ASN A 137 -8.70 49.00 9.47
CA ASN A 137 -9.72 49.77 10.16
C ASN A 137 -10.74 48.84 10.81
N LEU A 138 -10.97 49.00 12.11
CA LEU A 138 -12.02 48.31 12.85
C LEU A 138 -13.41 48.84 12.46
N GLY A 139 -14.41 47.96 12.39
CA GLY A 139 -15.80 48.36 12.21
C GLY A 139 -16.35 49.19 13.38
N LYS A 140 -17.29 50.11 13.10
CA LYS A 140 -17.81 51.04 14.12
C LYS A 140 -18.66 50.39 15.22
N ASN A 141 -19.27 49.23 14.97
CA ASN A 141 -20.25 48.57 15.85
C ASN A 141 -19.90 47.10 16.15
N VAL A 142 -18.62 46.75 16.24
CA VAL A 142 -18.16 45.35 16.42
C VAL A 142 -18.66 44.72 17.73
N LEU A 143 -18.93 45.52 18.76
CA LEU A 143 -19.41 45.04 20.07
C LEU A 143 -20.94 44.87 20.14
N ASP A 144 -21.70 45.39 19.18
CA ASP A 144 -23.17 45.37 19.14
C ASP A 144 -23.69 44.61 17.90
N LEU A 145 -23.20 43.38 17.69
CA LEU A 145 -23.57 42.54 16.54
C LEU A 145 -25.03 42.07 16.66
N LYS A 146 -25.94 42.67 15.89
CA LYS A 146 -27.37 42.32 15.94
C LYS A 146 -27.85 41.39 14.82
N GLU A 147 -27.32 41.51 13.59
CA GLU A 147 -27.69 40.63 12.45
C GLU A 147 -26.58 40.51 11.39
N SER A 148 -26.07 41.63 10.86
CA SER A 148 -24.90 41.71 9.96
C SER A 148 -24.07 42.92 10.33
N SER A 149 -22.74 42.79 10.42
CA SER A 149 -21.89 43.93 10.79
C SER A 149 -20.51 43.87 10.16
N VAL A 150 -20.02 45.07 9.82
CA VAL A 150 -18.63 45.28 9.36
C VAL A 150 -17.70 44.92 10.52
N LEU A 151 -16.86 43.92 10.33
CA LEU A 151 -15.78 43.57 11.26
C LEU A 151 -14.56 44.47 11.01
N ALA A 152 -14.14 44.55 9.75
CA ALA A 152 -12.96 45.31 9.34
C ALA A 152 -13.11 45.86 7.93
N SER A 153 -12.40 46.95 7.64
CA SER A 153 -12.29 47.51 6.29
C SER A 153 -10.89 48.08 6.01
N GLY A 154 -10.57 48.22 4.73
CA GLY A 154 -9.29 48.79 4.32
C GLY A 154 -9.21 49.02 2.81
N SER A 155 -8.02 49.45 2.38
CA SER A 155 -7.72 49.68 0.97
C SER A 155 -6.29 49.24 0.70
N ARG A 156 -6.09 48.49 -0.39
CA ARG A 156 -4.76 48.10 -0.87
C ARG A 156 -4.71 48.12 -2.39
N ALA A 157 -3.52 48.24 -2.95
CA ALA A 157 -3.33 48.26 -4.40
C ALA A 157 -3.72 46.93 -5.07
N ASP A 158 -3.52 45.80 -4.38
CA ASP A 158 -3.72 44.45 -4.92
C ASP A 158 -5.15 43.90 -4.72
N VAL A 159 -5.94 44.45 -3.78
CA VAL A 159 -7.33 44.02 -3.51
C VAL A 159 -8.38 45.15 -3.63
N GLY A 160 -7.94 46.38 -3.91
CA GLY A 160 -8.79 47.56 -3.93
C GLY A 160 -9.30 47.94 -2.54
N ASN A 161 -10.40 48.70 -2.51
CA ASN A 161 -11.16 48.93 -1.27
C ASN A 161 -11.94 47.66 -0.91
N TRP A 162 -11.93 47.26 0.35
CA TRP A 162 -12.56 46.03 0.80
C TRP A 162 -13.24 46.17 2.17
N GLN A 163 -14.20 45.29 2.43
CA GLN A 163 -14.88 45.14 3.70
C GLN A 163 -15.08 43.67 4.05
N MET A 164 -14.95 43.34 5.33
CA MET A 164 -15.27 42.02 5.89
C MET A 164 -16.45 42.14 6.84
N HIS A 165 -17.44 41.28 6.64
CA HIS A 165 -18.71 41.28 7.37
C HIS A 165 -18.94 39.93 8.04
N LEU A 166 -19.58 39.97 9.21
CA LEU A 166 -20.07 38.79 9.91
C LEU A 166 -21.58 38.84 9.96
N LYS A 167 -22.21 37.71 9.63
CA LYS A 167 -23.64 37.46 9.81
C LYS A 167 -23.84 36.17 10.62
N SER A 168 -24.74 36.19 11.58
CA SER A 168 -25.15 34.98 12.29
C SER A 168 -26.65 34.99 12.52
N GLU A 169 -27.28 33.82 12.40
CA GLU A 169 -28.68 33.61 12.76
C GLU A 169 -28.85 33.32 14.26
N ALA A 170 -27.76 32.96 14.95
CA ALA A 170 -27.73 32.74 16.38
C ALA A 170 -27.32 34.01 17.13
N HIS A 171 -27.69 34.09 18.41
CA HIS A 171 -27.12 35.11 19.28
C HIS A 171 -25.62 34.82 19.46
N ILE A 172 -24.81 35.84 19.22
CA ILE A 172 -23.36 35.80 19.38
C ILE A 172 -22.93 36.90 20.36
N ASP A 173 -21.93 36.58 21.17
CA ASP A 173 -21.22 37.54 22.00
C ASP A 173 -19.83 37.75 21.40
N ALA A 174 -19.48 39.01 21.13
CA ALA A 174 -18.32 39.35 20.32
C ALA A 174 -17.37 40.30 21.03
N HIS A 175 -16.10 39.93 20.99
CA HIS A 175 -14.99 40.71 21.53
C HIS A 175 -13.88 40.78 20.51
N TYR A 176 -12.98 41.75 20.64
CA TYR A 176 -11.86 41.87 19.73
C TYR A 176 -10.56 42.24 20.43
N CYS A 177 -9.45 41.96 19.75
CA CYS A 177 -8.16 42.58 20.06
C CYS A 177 -7.42 42.93 18.78
N GLY A 178 -6.80 44.11 18.77
CA GLY A 178 -5.98 44.59 17.67
C GLY A 178 -4.51 44.57 18.05
N PHE A 179 -3.67 44.04 17.18
CA PHE A 179 -2.22 44.00 17.37
C PHE A 179 -1.47 44.65 16.21
N LYS A 180 -0.33 45.28 16.51
CA LYS A 180 0.60 45.85 15.53
C LYS A 180 1.70 44.89 15.10
N THR A 181 2.19 44.05 16.02
CA THR A 181 3.48 43.33 15.85
C THR A 181 3.60 41.91 16.42
N PRO A 182 2.57 41.08 16.62
CA PRO A 182 2.79 39.65 16.66
C PRO A 182 2.95 39.16 15.22
N ASP A 183 4.11 38.58 14.93
CA ASP A 183 4.29 37.71 13.78
C ASP A 183 3.12 36.69 13.76
N ILE A 184 2.49 36.50 12.60
CA ILE A 184 1.34 35.61 12.38
C ILE A 184 1.59 34.19 12.92
N VAL A 185 2.87 33.77 12.95
CA VAL A 185 3.34 32.51 13.52
C VAL A 185 3.00 32.37 15.01
N ASN A 186 3.06 33.45 15.78
CA ASN A 186 2.86 33.47 17.23
C ASN A 186 1.49 34.04 17.63
N LEU A 187 0.55 34.15 16.68
CA LEU A 187 -0.73 34.79 16.91
C LEU A 187 -1.58 34.05 17.95
N SER A 188 -1.64 32.72 17.90
CA SER A 188 -2.39 31.91 18.88
C SER A 188 -1.89 32.16 20.31
N ASP A 189 -0.58 32.24 20.51
CA ASP A 189 0.04 32.49 21.82
C ASP A 189 -0.28 33.91 22.32
N ALA A 190 -0.27 34.90 21.41
CA ALA A 190 -0.63 36.27 21.74
C ALA A 190 -2.10 36.38 22.17
N VAL A 191 -3.00 35.67 21.48
CA VAL A 191 -4.43 35.62 21.80
C VAL A 191 -4.66 34.89 23.13
N GLN A 192 -4.02 33.74 23.36
CA GLN A 192 -4.10 33.03 24.63
C GLN A 192 -3.58 33.87 25.81
N LYS A 193 -2.47 34.61 25.63
CA LYS A 193 -1.97 35.54 26.64
C LYS A 193 -2.96 36.66 26.95
N ASN A 194 -3.60 37.23 25.92
CA ASN A 194 -4.64 38.24 26.10
C ASN A 194 -5.84 37.69 26.91
N LEU A 195 -6.34 36.51 26.52
CA LEU A 195 -7.42 35.81 27.23
C LEU A 195 -7.08 35.54 28.69
N ALA A 196 -5.90 34.98 28.97
CA ALA A 196 -5.47 34.69 30.33
C ALA A 196 -5.39 35.95 31.21
N VAL A 197 -4.96 37.09 30.65
CA VAL A 197 -4.93 38.37 31.37
C VAL A 197 -6.35 38.86 31.67
N GLN A 198 -7.28 38.72 30.72
CA GLN A 198 -8.67 39.16 30.90
C GLN A 198 -9.45 38.26 31.86
N GLU A 199 -9.24 36.94 31.80
CA GLU A 199 -9.83 35.99 32.73
C GLU A 199 -9.39 36.29 34.17
N ASN A 200 -8.09 36.56 34.38
CA ASN A 200 -7.57 36.95 35.69
C ASN A 200 -8.09 38.31 36.19
N LYS A 201 -8.36 39.26 35.28
CA LYS A 201 -8.84 40.61 35.64
C LYS A 201 -10.36 40.68 35.88
N SER A 202 -11.14 39.99 35.06
CA SER A 202 -12.59 40.15 34.95
C SER A 202 -13.38 38.89 35.34
N GLY A 203 -12.71 37.74 35.49
CA GLY A 203 -13.34 36.44 35.68
C GLY A 203 -14.07 35.90 34.45
N ARG A 204 -13.93 36.55 33.28
CA ARG A 204 -14.57 36.18 32.03
C ARG A 204 -13.54 35.82 30.96
N LEU A 205 -13.82 34.76 30.21
CA LEU A 205 -13.00 34.30 29.10
C LEU A 205 -13.33 35.09 27.83
N GLN A 206 -12.89 36.35 27.79
CA GLN A 206 -13.14 37.29 26.69
C GLN A 206 -11.87 38.06 26.30
N LEU A 207 -11.79 38.50 25.04
CA LEU A 207 -10.75 39.43 24.59
C LEU A 207 -10.92 40.81 25.22
N SER A 208 -9.87 41.64 25.12
CA SER A 208 -9.75 42.90 25.85
C SER A 208 -10.57 44.07 25.31
N ASP A 209 -11.15 43.96 24.11
CA ASP A 209 -11.84 45.06 23.40
C ASP A 209 -10.95 46.29 23.20
N THR A 210 -9.66 46.05 22.95
CA THR A 210 -8.65 47.09 22.74
C THR A 210 -7.83 46.83 21.48
N SER A 211 -7.33 47.89 20.87
CA SER A 211 -6.46 47.82 19.70
C SER A 211 -5.22 48.70 19.92
N GLU A 212 -4.06 48.20 19.51
CA GLU A 212 -2.83 49.00 19.44
C GLU A 212 -2.94 50.07 18.33
N ASP A 213 -2.33 51.24 18.54
CA ASP A 213 -2.25 52.29 17.52
C ASP A 213 -1.62 51.71 16.23
N SER A 214 -2.32 51.85 15.11
CA SER A 214 -1.91 51.29 13.80
C SER A 214 -1.88 49.76 13.75
N SER A 215 -2.87 49.08 14.34
CA SER A 215 -3.01 47.62 14.27
C SER A 215 -3.07 47.10 12.82
N SER A 216 -2.23 46.11 12.52
CA SER A 216 -2.18 45.37 11.24
C SER A 216 -2.87 44.00 11.34
N ILE A 217 -3.24 43.59 12.55
CA ILE A 217 -3.94 42.34 12.85
C ILE A 217 -5.15 42.65 13.72
N TYR A 218 -6.31 42.11 13.36
CA TYR A 218 -7.46 42.03 14.24
C TYR A 218 -7.87 40.58 14.45
N VAL A 219 -8.15 40.24 15.70
CA VAL A 219 -8.74 38.95 16.10
C VAL A 219 -10.11 39.23 16.70
N PHE A 220 -11.13 38.58 16.16
CA PHE A 220 -12.52 38.67 16.61
C PHE A 220 -12.90 37.37 17.31
N GLN A 221 -13.11 37.44 18.62
CA GLN A 221 -13.72 36.35 19.37
C GLN A 221 -15.22 36.36 19.13
N ILE A 222 -15.76 35.20 18.73
CA ILE A 222 -17.17 34.96 18.48
C ILE A 222 -17.59 33.82 19.41
N SER A 223 -18.27 34.16 20.50
CA SER A 223 -18.77 33.18 21.47
C SER A 223 -20.23 32.87 21.13
N THR A 224 -20.53 31.60 20.88
CA THR A 224 -21.87 31.14 20.50
C THR A 224 -22.14 29.75 21.07
N THR A 225 -23.26 29.11 20.73
CA THR A 225 -23.56 27.74 21.15
C THR A 225 -23.37 26.71 20.03
N THR A 226 -23.21 25.44 20.36
CA THR A 226 -23.42 24.35 19.39
C THR A 226 -24.82 24.44 18.77
N GLN A 227 -24.95 24.01 17.51
CA GLN A 227 -26.09 24.24 16.60
C GLN A 227 -26.22 25.69 16.11
N SER A 228 -25.09 26.37 15.87
CA SER A 228 -25.07 27.73 15.31
C SER A 228 -24.37 27.76 13.96
N THR A 229 -24.83 28.65 13.09
CA THR A 229 -24.23 28.96 11.80
C THR A 229 -23.72 30.40 11.81
N ILE A 230 -22.47 30.58 11.37
CA ILE A 230 -21.83 31.88 11.24
C ILE A 230 -21.31 32.00 9.82
N ASP A 231 -21.64 33.11 9.17
CA ASP A 231 -21.16 33.45 7.82
C ASP A 231 -20.23 34.66 7.91
N ILE A 232 -19.06 34.55 7.29
CA ILE A 232 -18.09 35.63 7.17
C ILE A 232 -17.87 35.92 5.69
N ALA A 233 -18.30 37.09 5.24
CA ALA A 233 -18.22 37.52 3.85
C ALA A 233 -17.16 38.61 3.68
N PHE A 234 -16.34 38.47 2.64
CA PHE A 234 -15.35 39.47 2.24
C PHE A 234 -15.68 39.98 0.85
N VAL A 235 -15.81 41.31 0.75
CA VAL A 235 -16.15 42.01 -0.49
C VAL A 235 -14.98 42.90 -0.89
N SER A 236 -14.50 42.76 -2.13
CA SER A 236 -13.35 43.49 -2.68
C SER A 236 -13.74 44.45 -3.80
N GLY A 237 -12.82 45.36 -4.18
CA GLY A 237 -13.01 46.28 -5.30
C GLY A 237 -14.12 47.32 -5.13
N ILE A 238 -14.42 47.79 -3.93
CA ILE A 238 -15.56 48.70 -3.66
C ILE A 238 -15.35 50.07 -4.35
N ARG A 239 -16.24 50.43 -5.29
CA ARG A 239 -16.20 51.69 -6.08
C ARG A 239 -17.47 52.57 -5.96
N GLY A 240 -18.55 52.11 -5.31
CA GLY A 240 -19.89 52.72 -5.37
C GLY A 240 -20.58 52.98 -4.01
N GLU A 241 -21.90 53.24 -4.07
CA GLU A 241 -22.79 53.49 -2.92
C GLU A 241 -22.91 52.28 -1.98
N SER A 242 -23.22 52.52 -0.70
CA SER A 242 -23.35 51.46 0.35
C SER A 242 -24.30 50.32 -0.04
N SER A 243 -25.28 50.58 -0.91
CA SER A 243 -26.29 49.63 -1.38
C SER A 243 -25.72 48.48 -2.22
N ASP A 244 -24.67 48.71 -3.02
CA ASP A 244 -24.00 47.67 -3.84
C ASP A 244 -23.27 46.66 -2.94
N VAL A 245 -22.59 47.17 -1.92
CA VAL A 245 -21.86 46.34 -0.95
C VAL A 245 -22.84 45.45 -0.15
N GLU A 246 -23.96 46.02 0.29
CA GLU A 246 -25.00 45.27 1.01
C GLU A 246 -25.59 44.14 0.17
N GLN A 247 -25.87 44.36 -1.12
CA GLN A 247 -26.39 43.32 -2.01
C GLN A 247 -25.39 42.15 -2.19
N ARG A 248 -24.11 42.46 -2.39
CA ARG A 248 -23.05 41.44 -2.52
C ARG A 248 -22.87 40.62 -1.24
N ILE A 249 -23.05 41.23 -0.06
CA ILE A 249 -23.03 40.50 1.22
C ILE A 249 -24.27 39.62 1.37
N MET A 250 -25.45 40.09 0.94
CA MET A 250 -26.67 39.31 0.98
C MET A 250 -26.61 38.07 0.09
N SER A 251 -25.95 38.15 -1.08
CA SER A 251 -25.76 36.96 -1.95
C SER A 251 -24.76 35.95 -1.38
N LEU A 252 -23.87 36.40 -0.49
CA LEU A 252 -22.81 35.60 0.11
C LEU A 252 -23.06 35.17 1.56
N THR A 253 -24.26 35.37 2.10
CA THR A 253 -24.61 34.99 3.48
C THR A 253 -26.06 34.49 3.60
N GLY A 254 -26.39 33.79 4.67
CA GLY A 254 -27.74 33.26 4.95
C GLY A 254 -28.22 32.25 3.90
N SER A 255 -29.53 32.26 3.61
CA SER A 255 -30.16 31.34 2.66
C SER A 255 -29.56 31.39 1.23
N PRO A 256 -29.23 32.56 0.64
CA PRO A 256 -28.54 32.61 -0.65
C PRO A 256 -27.21 31.83 -0.68
N LEU A 257 -26.40 31.95 0.39
CA LEU A 257 -25.17 31.17 0.52
C LEU A 257 -25.46 29.66 0.63
N SER A 258 -26.53 29.25 1.33
CA SER A 258 -26.93 27.84 1.39
C SER A 258 -27.20 27.28 0.00
N SER A 259 -27.97 28.00 -0.83
CA SER A 259 -28.27 27.60 -2.20
C SER A 259 -27.02 27.53 -3.07
N LEU A 260 -26.12 28.50 -2.94
CA LEU A 260 -24.85 28.52 -3.68
C LEU A 260 -23.93 27.35 -3.28
N LEU A 261 -23.82 27.03 -1.99
CA LEU A 261 -23.03 25.89 -1.51
C LEU A 261 -23.59 24.56 -2.04
N GLU A 262 -24.92 24.43 -2.11
CA GLU A 262 -25.58 23.24 -2.68
C GLU A 262 -25.34 23.13 -4.18
N GLU A 263 -25.45 24.24 -4.93
CA GLU A 263 -25.11 24.27 -6.35
C GLU A 263 -23.67 23.82 -6.60
N LYS A 264 -22.72 24.31 -5.80
CA LYS A 264 -21.30 23.94 -5.90
C LYS A 264 -21.04 22.48 -5.53
N HIS A 265 -21.75 21.96 -4.53
CA HIS A 265 -21.71 20.54 -4.16
C HIS A 265 -22.17 19.66 -5.34
N ILE A 266 -23.33 19.96 -5.93
CA ILE A 266 -23.85 19.23 -7.09
C ILE A 266 -22.88 19.29 -8.27
N ALA A 267 -22.32 20.47 -8.57
CA ALA A 267 -21.34 20.65 -9.64
C ALA A 267 -20.04 19.88 -9.38
N PHE A 268 -19.55 19.86 -8.13
CA PHE A 268 -18.39 19.07 -7.74
C PHE A 268 -18.64 17.58 -7.98
N ASP A 269 -19.79 17.06 -7.53
CA ASP A 269 -20.13 15.65 -7.68
C ASP A 269 -20.29 15.23 -9.14
N ALA A 270 -20.91 16.08 -9.97
CA ALA A 270 -21.03 15.84 -11.41
C ALA A 270 -19.63 15.77 -12.06
N LYS A 271 -18.77 16.75 -11.79
CA LYS A 271 -17.39 16.79 -12.31
C LYS A 271 -16.56 15.61 -11.81
N PHE A 272 -16.71 15.22 -10.55
CA PHE A 272 -16.04 14.06 -9.98
C PHE A 272 -16.42 12.77 -10.73
N LYS A 273 -17.72 12.55 -10.95
CA LYS A 273 -18.19 11.39 -11.73
C LYS A 273 -17.65 11.40 -13.16
N GLU A 274 -17.61 12.56 -13.80
CA GLU A 274 -17.06 12.73 -15.16
C GLU A 274 -15.55 12.44 -15.22
N CYS A 275 -14.75 13.11 -14.38
CA CYS A 275 -13.28 12.97 -14.37
C CYS A 275 -12.83 11.54 -14.06
N PHE A 276 -13.58 10.81 -13.23
CA PHE A 276 -13.27 9.47 -12.77
C PHE A 276 -14.18 8.37 -13.36
N HIS A 277 -14.93 8.71 -14.43
CA HIS A 277 -15.73 7.78 -15.24
C HIS A 277 -16.71 6.88 -14.46
N LEU A 278 -17.37 7.43 -13.44
CA LEU A 278 -18.38 6.72 -12.65
C LEU A 278 -19.70 6.71 -13.45
N SER A 279 -20.11 5.58 -14.01
CA SER A 279 -21.26 5.55 -14.93
C SER A 279 -22.63 5.70 -14.23
N GLU A 280 -23.53 6.53 -14.79
CA GLU A 280 -24.89 6.73 -14.25
C GLU A 280 -25.80 5.49 -14.41
N LYS A 281 -25.57 4.63 -15.40
CA LYS A 281 -26.35 3.38 -15.58
C LYS A 281 -26.12 2.35 -14.48
N MET A 282 -25.13 2.55 -13.61
CA MET A 282 -24.81 1.71 -12.45
C MET A 282 -25.45 2.20 -11.14
N MET A 283 -26.12 3.37 -11.13
CA MET A 283 -26.89 3.84 -9.96
C MET A 283 -28.32 3.29 -9.90
N MET A 284 -28.83 2.66 -10.97
CA MET A 284 -30.15 2.02 -10.98
C MET A 284 -30.20 0.67 -10.24
N THR A 285 -29.06 0.10 -9.85
CA THR A 285 -28.97 -1.00 -8.87
C THR A 285 -28.75 -0.50 -7.44
N GLY A 286 -28.55 0.81 -7.27
CA GLY A 286 -28.61 1.54 -6.00
C GLY A 286 -30.01 2.05 -5.69
N ALA A 287 -31.06 1.58 -6.37
CA ALA A 287 -32.39 1.60 -5.77
C ALA A 287 -32.26 0.79 -4.48
N SER A 288 -32.32 1.50 -3.36
CA SER A 288 -32.66 0.93 -2.07
C SER A 288 -33.84 -0.01 -2.29
N HIS A 289 -33.56 -1.32 -2.37
CA HIS A 289 -34.50 -2.28 -1.85
C HIS A 289 -34.60 -1.93 -0.37
N GLU A 290 -35.55 -1.06 -0.04
CA GLU A 290 -36.21 -1.07 1.26
C GLU A 290 -36.77 -2.48 1.42
N ILE A 291 -35.90 -3.38 1.86
CA ILE A 291 -36.31 -4.60 2.52
C ILE A 291 -36.98 -4.10 3.79
N ALA A 292 -38.28 -4.35 3.89
CA ALA A 292 -39.07 -4.03 5.07
C ALA A 292 -38.31 -4.48 6.33
N PRO A 293 -38.35 -3.71 7.42
CA PRO A 293 -37.67 -4.05 8.66
C PRO A 293 -38.41 -5.21 9.33
N ASP A 294 -38.16 -6.44 8.86
CA ASP A 294 -38.54 -7.66 9.57
C ASP A 294 -37.36 -8.12 10.45
N GLU A 295 -37.73 -8.45 11.68
CA GLU A 295 -36.91 -8.73 12.85
C GLU A 295 -35.79 -9.77 12.64
N PHE A 296 -34.59 -9.35 12.24
CA PHE A 296 -33.35 -10.08 12.48
C PHE A 296 -32.22 -9.10 12.78
N HIS A 297 -31.45 -9.38 13.83
CA HIS A 297 -30.27 -8.60 14.22
C HIS A 297 -29.33 -8.42 13.00
N GLN A 298 -29.26 -7.21 12.43
CA GLN A 298 -28.48 -6.97 11.21
C GLN A 298 -26.99 -7.18 11.49
N ILE A 299 -26.40 -8.22 10.89
CA ILE A 299 -24.94 -8.42 10.85
C ILE A 299 -24.30 -7.14 10.29
N PRO A 300 -23.29 -6.55 10.95
CA PRO A 300 -22.64 -5.33 10.47
C PRO A 300 -22.12 -5.50 9.03
N ARG A 301 -22.41 -4.52 8.17
CA ARG A 301 -22.03 -4.54 6.74
C ARG A 301 -20.56 -4.92 6.51
N VAL A 302 -19.67 -4.39 7.34
CA VAL A 302 -18.23 -4.62 7.25
C VAL A 302 -17.83 -6.10 7.33
N ILE A 303 -18.63 -6.94 7.99
CA ILE A 303 -18.44 -8.40 8.09
C ILE A 303 -19.51 -9.20 7.33
N THR A 304 -20.28 -8.55 6.47
CA THR A 304 -21.26 -9.21 5.61
C THR A 304 -20.61 -9.54 4.27
N PRO A 305 -20.58 -10.81 3.83
CA PRO A 305 -20.03 -11.18 2.52
C PRO A 305 -20.74 -10.47 1.37
N PHE A 306 -20.00 -10.14 0.31
CA PHE A 306 -20.58 -9.55 -0.88
C PHE A 306 -21.60 -10.52 -1.53
N PRO A 307 -22.82 -10.04 -1.85
CA PRO A 307 -23.96 -10.88 -2.22
C PRO A 307 -23.93 -11.34 -3.69
N ALA A 308 -22.88 -12.07 -4.07
CA ALA A 308 -22.74 -12.71 -5.38
C ALA A 308 -22.27 -14.16 -5.21
N PRO A 309 -22.59 -15.06 -6.16
CA PRO A 309 -22.06 -16.42 -6.16
C PRO A 309 -20.53 -16.44 -6.00
N LYS A 310 -20.02 -17.41 -5.25
CA LYS A 310 -18.57 -17.56 -5.07
C LYS A 310 -17.90 -17.93 -6.39
N LEU A 311 -16.83 -17.23 -6.72
CA LEU A 311 -16.02 -17.53 -7.90
C LEU A 311 -15.27 -18.83 -7.71
N SER A 312 -14.88 -19.20 -6.48
CA SER A 312 -14.26 -20.51 -6.21
C SER A 312 -15.18 -21.71 -6.49
N HIS A 313 -16.49 -21.48 -6.65
CA HIS A 313 -17.48 -22.52 -6.93
C HIS A 313 -17.79 -22.69 -8.42
N LEU A 314 -17.11 -21.95 -9.30
CA LEU A 314 -17.32 -22.08 -10.74
C LEU A 314 -17.04 -23.51 -11.23
N PRO A 315 -17.79 -24.02 -12.24
CA PRO A 315 -17.64 -25.38 -12.74
C PRO A 315 -16.21 -25.74 -13.14
N MET A 316 -15.46 -24.79 -13.70
CA MET A 316 -14.06 -24.96 -14.11
C MET A 316 -13.11 -25.27 -12.93
N PHE A 317 -13.48 -24.91 -11.71
CA PHE A 317 -12.72 -25.21 -10.49
C PHE A 317 -13.25 -26.43 -9.73
N GLN A 318 -14.25 -27.13 -10.26
CA GLN A 318 -14.80 -28.36 -9.66
C GLN A 318 -14.27 -29.61 -10.37
N GLY A 319 -14.77 -30.79 -9.97
CA GLY A 319 -14.44 -32.06 -10.61
C GLY A 319 -12.95 -32.38 -10.57
N ASP A 320 -12.38 -32.72 -11.74
CA ASP A 320 -10.98 -33.11 -11.88
C ASP A 320 -10.00 -32.01 -11.46
N HIS A 321 -10.32 -30.72 -11.65
CA HIS A 321 -9.46 -29.60 -11.24
C HIS A 321 -9.35 -29.50 -9.72
N LYS A 322 -10.49 -29.53 -9.03
CA LYS A 322 -10.53 -29.52 -7.56
C LYS A 322 -9.78 -30.71 -6.96
N GLU A 323 -9.99 -31.88 -7.56
CA GLU A 323 -9.36 -33.10 -7.11
C GLU A 323 -7.85 -33.11 -7.38
N SER A 324 -7.42 -32.66 -8.57
CA SER A 324 -6.00 -32.61 -8.93
C SER A 324 -5.22 -31.65 -8.04
N LEU A 325 -5.86 -30.61 -7.50
CA LEU A 325 -5.25 -29.68 -6.53
C LEU A 325 -5.59 -30.02 -5.08
N TYR A 326 -6.26 -31.14 -4.80
CA TYR A 326 -6.72 -31.44 -3.44
C TYR A 326 -5.55 -31.55 -2.47
N TRP A 327 -4.54 -32.37 -2.76
CA TRP A 327 -3.29 -32.47 -1.99
C TRP A 327 -2.19 -31.57 -2.53
N GLY A 328 -1.41 -30.94 -1.64
CA GLY A 328 -0.21 -30.22 -2.05
C GLY A 328 0.63 -29.75 -0.87
N THR A 329 1.74 -29.08 -1.20
CA THR A 329 2.70 -28.50 -0.25
C THR A 329 2.20 -27.19 0.36
N TYR A 330 0.89 -27.11 0.64
CA TYR A 330 0.15 -25.88 0.93
C TYR A 330 0.36 -25.30 2.34
N ARG A 331 1.51 -25.54 2.96
CA ARG A 331 1.93 -25.00 4.26
C ARG A 331 3.25 -24.25 4.13
N PRO A 332 3.28 -23.08 3.45
CA PRO A 332 4.52 -22.39 3.09
C PRO A 332 5.40 -21.99 4.29
N GLN A 333 4.81 -21.81 5.48
CA GLN A 333 5.49 -21.49 6.73
C GLN A 333 6.41 -22.59 7.28
N VAL A 334 6.26 -23.85 6.86
CA VAL A 334 7.16 -24.95 7.27
C VAL A 334 8.15 -25.30 6.16
N TYR A 335 9.31 -25.87 6.51
CA TYR A 335 10.31 -26.29 5.54
C TYR A 335 9.75 -27.33 4.57
N PHE A 336 9.01 -28.31 5.08
CA PHE A 336 8.25 -29.26 4.27
C PHE A 336 6.97 -29.65 5.01
N GLY A 337 5.84 -29.54 4.32
CA GLY A 337 4.54 -29.92 4.85
C GLY A 337 3.52 -30.14 3.74
N VAL A 338 2.68 -31.16 3.91
CA VAL A 338 1.62 -31.55 2.98
C VAL A 338 0.29 -31.36 3.69
N ARG A 339 -0.68 -30.74 3.02
CA ARG A 339 -2.08 -30.68 3.47
C ARG A 339 -3.01 -30.77 2.27
N ALA A 340 -4.25 -31.11 2.55
CA ALA A 340 -5.33 -30.98 1.58
C ALA A 340 -6.01 -29.60 1.63
N ARG A 341 -6.59 -29.17 0.50
CA ARG A 341 -7.42 -27.96 0.33
C ARG A 341 -8.83 -28.19 0.89
N THR A 342 -8.89 -28.37 2.20
CA THR A 342 -10.12 -28.52 2.98
C THR A 342 -9.94 -27.85 4.35
N PRO A 343 -11.00 -27.29 4.97
CA PRO A 343 -10.93 -26.59 6.25
C PRO A 343 -10.29 -27.38 7.39
N GLN A 344 -10.53 -28.69 7.45
CA GLN A 344 -9.94 -29.61 8.43
C GLN A 344 -9.24 -30.73 7.68
N SER A 345 -7.92 -30.70 7.60
CA SER A 345 -7.14 -31.60 6.78
C SER A 345 -6.43 -32.69 7.58
N LEU A 346 -6.01 -33.76 6.89
CA LEU A 346 -4.85 -34.51 7.33
C LEU A 346 -3.61 -33.71 6.94
N VAL A 347 -2.74 -33.46 7.91
CA VAL A 347 -1.55 -32.65 7.73
C VAL A 347 -0.32 -33.47 8.06
N ALA A 348 0.65 -33.46 7.16
CA ALA A 348 1.96 -34.06 7.37
C ALA A 348 3.06 -33.00 7.33
N GLY A 349 4.20 -33.31 7.93
CA GLY A 349 5.40 -32.47 7.79
C GLY A 349 6.66 -33.09 8.36
N LEU A 350 7.77 -32.40 8.10
CA LEU A 350 9.11 -32.83 8.47
C LEU A 350 9.73 -31.86 9.48
N MET A 351 10.42 -32.44 10.47
CA MET A 351 11.35 -31.74 11.36
C MET A 351 12.67 -32.50 11.39
N TRP A 352 13.75 -31.85 11.79
CA TRP A 352 15.03 -32.52 12.04
C TRP A 352 15.85 -31.77 13.09
N LEU A 353 16.80 -32.45 13.71
CA LEU A 353 17.78 -31.81 14.58
C LEU A 353 18.98 -31.31 13.77
N GLY A 354 19.23 -30.00 13.85
CA GLY A 354 20.46 -29.37 13.40
C GLY A 354 21.47 -29.19 14.54
N ASP A 355 22.73 -28.96 14.19
CA ASP A 355 23.79 -28.62 15.15
C ASP A 355 23.86 -27.12 15.45
N GLU A 356 24.18 -26.78 16.70
CA GLU A 356 24.74 -25.48 17.08
C GLU A 356 26.17 -25.62 17.63
N LYS A 357 26.96 -24.56 17.45
CA LYS A 357 28.41 -24.55 17.74
C LYS A 357 28.79 -24.12 19.17
N ASP A 358 27.88 -23.54 19.95
CA ASP A 358 28.28 -22.77 21.14
C ASP A 358 27.74 -23.25 22.51
N ASP A 359 26.64 -24.01 22.60
CA ASP A 359 26.07 -24.43 23.90
C ASP A 359 25.79 -25.93 24.07
N GLY A 360 26.03 -26.74 23.03
CA GLY A 360 25.84 -28.20 23.05
C GLY A 360 24.38 -28.66 22.99
N LYS A 361 23.40 -27.78 22.71
CA LYS A 361 21.98 -28.17 22.55
C LYS A 361 21.58 -28.32 21.08
N HIS A 362 20.77 -29.34 20.79
CA HIS A 362 20.23 -29.55 19.45
C HIS A 362 19.13 -28.53 19.10
N VAL A 363 19.15 -28.02 17.85
CA VAL A 363 18.12 -27.12 17.35
C VAL A 363 17.12 -27.90 16.49
N MET A 364 15.85 -27.91 16.88
CA MET A 364 14.78 -28.47 16.03
C MET A 364 14.44 -27.51 14.89
N ARG A 365 14.60 -27.97 13.65
CA ARG A 365 14.15 -27.29 12.43
C ARG A 365 12.73 -27.73 12.10
N HIS A 366 11.82 -26.80 11.87
CA HIS A 366 10.41 -27.11 11.54
C HIS A 366 9.77 -25.98 10.73
N PHE A 367 9.52 -24.85 11.37
CA PHE A 367 9.10 -23.62 10.68
C PHE A 367 10.28 -22.94 10.00
N CYS A 368 10.03 -22.33 8.85
CA CYS A 368 10.99 -21.49 8.15
C CYS A 368 11.35 -20.29 9.05
N GLU A 369 12.59 -20.21 9.53
CA GLU A 369 13.04 -19.11 10.40
C GLU A 369 14.39 -18.53 9.96
N ASN A 370 14.52 -17.21 10.07
CA ASN A 370 15.77 -16.53 9.73
C ASN A 370 16.88 -16.76 10.78
N SER A 371 16.50 -16.93 12.05
CA SER A 371 17.41 -17.21 13.17
C SER A 371 18.11 -18.57 13.11
N GLN A 372 17.64 -19.47 12.24
CA GLN A 372 18.09 -20.86 12.23
C GLN A 372 19.35 -21.10 11.39
N ASN A 373 19.98 -20.08 10.79
CA ASN A 373 21.30 -20.19 10.14
C ASN A 373 21.47 -21.31 9.09
N LEU A 374 20.39 -21.79 8.44
CA LEU A 374 20.52 -22.60 7.22
C LEU A 374 21.28 -21.80 6.16
N LYS A 375 22.19 -22.48 5.43
CA LYS A 375 22.97 -21.85 4.36
C LYS A 375 22.09 -21.48 3.18
N SER A 376 21.24 -22.41 2.75
CA SER A 376 20.24 -22.20 1.69
C SER A 376 19.05 -23.13 1.90
N PHE A 377 17.87 -22.73 1.41
CA PHE A 377 16.74 -23.65 1.20
C PHE A 377 15.77 -23.07 0.17
N GLY A 378 15.14 -23.94 -0.61
CA GLY A 378 14.11 -23.53 -1.56
C GLY A 378 13.72 -24.63 -2.53
N TRP A 379 12.59 -24.44 -3.19
CA TRP A 379 12.16 -25.29 -4.29
C TRP A 379 13.02 -24.99 -5.52
N ALA A 380 13.83 -25.97 -5.95
CA ALA A 380 14.52 -25.90 -7.22
C ALA A 380 13.53 -26.07 -8.37
N GLU A 381 12.53 -26.94 -8.16
CA GLU A 381 11.49 -27.29 -9.13
C GLU A 381 10.18 -27.47 -8.38
N HIS A 382 9.09 -26.94 -8.91
CA HIS A 382 7.74 -27.18 -8.41
C HIS A 382 6.75 -26.85 -9.52
N ASN A 383 5.82 -27.73 -9.85
CA ASN A 383 4.86 -27.48 -10.93
C ASN A 383 3.51 -26.94 -10.46
N GLY A 384 3.31 -26.83 -9.14
CA GLY A 384 2.07 -26.31 -8.52
C GLY A 384 0.93 -27.31 -8.46
N VAL A 385 1.11 -28.51 -9.04
CA VAL A 385 0.07 -29.53 -9.17
C VAL A 385 0.51 -30.80 -8.48
N ASP A 386 1.48 -31.53 -9.02
CA ASP A 386 1.78 -32.92 -8.62
C ASP A 386 3.26 -33.26 -8.45
N PHE A 387 4.16 -32.29 -8.57
CA PHE A 387 5.59 -32.49 -8.43
C PHE A 387 6.28 -31.28 -7.78
N GLY A 388 7.23 -31.57 -6.90
CA GLY A 388 8.19 -30.59 -6.41
C GLY A 388 9.47 -31.24 -5.89
N ARG A 389 10.60 -30.57 -6.09
CA ARG A 389 11.93 -30.93 -5.59
C ARG A 389 12.55 -29.73 -4.90
N GLN A 390 12.84 -29.88 -3.61
CA GLN A 390 13.42 -28.84 -2.76
C GLN A 390 14.76 -29.32 -2.20
N GLU A 391 15.72 -28.40 -2.17
CA GLU A 391 17.01 -28.61 -1.54
C GLU A 391 17.12 -27.73 -0.29
N LEU A 392 17.65 -28.29 0.80
CA LEU A 392 17.98 -27.57 2.04
C LEU A 392 19.43 -27.87 2.42
N LEU A 393 20.24 -26.84 2.56
CA LEU A 393 21.64 -26.96 2.99
C LEU A 393 21.77 -26.51 4.45
N ASP A 394 21.87 -27.47 5.36
CA ASP A 394 22.12 -27.25 6.78
C ASP A 394 23.58 -27.64 7.08
N GLN A 395 24.44 -26.62 7.20
CA GLN A 395 25.89 -26.76 7.37
C GLN A 395 26.57 -27.53 6.20
N ASP A 396 26.95 -28.78 6.41
CA ASP A 396 27.59 -29.70 5.45
C ASP A 396 26.64 -30.83 5.02
N MET A 397 25.39 -30.83 5.48
CA MET A 397 24.35 -31.77 5.08
C MET A 397 23.39 -31.12 4.06
N ILE A 398 23.21 -31.78 2.92
CA ILE A 398 22.11 -31.51 2.00
C ILE A 398 20.96 -32.45 2.37
N LEU A 399 19.83 -31.87 2.74
CA LEU A 399 18.54 -32.53 2.88
C LEU A 399 17.71 -32.17 1.65
N GLU A 400 17.48 -33.12 0.77
CA GLU A 400 16.59 -32.93 -0.38
C GLU A 400 15.24 -33.60 -0.12
N THR A 401 14.16 -32.87 -0.38
CA THR A 401 12.78 -33.37 -0.26
C THR A 401 12.10 -33.32 -1.62
N SER A 402 11.66 -34.47 -2.13
CA SER A 402 10.87 -34.58 -3.36
C SER A 402 9.45 -35.03 -3.05
N PHE A 403 8.45 -34.36 -3.63
CA PHE A 403 7.03 -34.66 -3.50
C PHE A 403 6.45 -35.04 -4.86
N VAL A 404 5.66 -36.12 -4.90
CA VAL A 404 4.92 -36.50 -6.10
C VAL A 404 3.54 -37.03 -5.77
N LYS A 405 2.55 -36.79 -6.64
CA LYS A 405 1.22 -37.40 -6.57
C LYS A 405 0.98 -38.41 -7.68
N SER A 406 0.17 -39.41 -7.39
CA SER A 406 -0.37 -40.36 -8.36
C SER A 406 -1.90 -40.30 -8.35
N LYS A 407 -2.50 -40.24 -9.55
CA LYS A 407 -3.95 -40.26 -9.75
C LYS A 407 -4.33 -41.44 -10.64
N GLU A 408 -5.01 -42.43 -10.06
CA GLU A 408 -5.66 -43.55 -10.76
C GLU A 408 -7.16 -43.59 -10.42
N ARG A 409 -7.99 -44.20 -11.28
CA ARG A 409 -9.48 -44.16 -11.17
C ARG A 409 -10.05 -44.91 -9.95
N SER A 410 -9.24 -45.65 -9.20
CA SER A 410 -9.64 -46.47 -8.04
C SER A 410 -9.24 -45.88 -6.68
N LEU A 411 -8.55 -44.72 -6.66
CA LEU A 411 -7.99 -44.13 -5.43
C LEU A 411 -9.05 -43.35 -4.61
N GLY A 412 -8.66 -42.91 -3.41
CA GLY A 412 -9.44 -41.93 -2.64
C GLY A 412 -9.38 -40.54 -3.27
N TYR A 413 -10.22 -39.61 -2.81
CA TYR A 413 -10.27 -38.25 -3.38
C TYR A 413 -8.89 -37.57 -3.29
N GLY A 414 -8.39 -37.10 -4.43
CA GLY A 414 -7.08 -36.47 -4.54
C GLY A 414 -5.90 -37.44 -4.73
N GLY A 415 -6.15 -38.75 -4.74
CA GLY A 415 -5.17 -39.77 -5.07
C GLY A 415 -4.18 -40.13 -3.95
N ASP A 416 -3.05 -40.68 -4.37
CA ASP A 416 -1.93 -41.06 -3.51
C ASP A 416 -0.80 -40.05 -3.65
N TRP A 417 0.08 -40.00 -2.65
CA TRP A 417 1.28 -39.18 -2.73
C TRP A 417 2.47 -39.83 -2.05
N SER A 418 3.67 -39.47 -2.48
CA SER A 418 4.92 -39.93 -1.89
C SER A 418 5.87 -38.77 -1.65
N VAL A 419 6.68 -38.92 -0.60
CA VAL A 419 7.75 -38.01 -0.24
C VAL A 419 9.04 -38.79 -0.16
N ARG A 420 10.04 -38.39 -0.96
CA ARG A 420 11.40 -38.88 -0.85
C ARG A 420 12.26 -37.87 -0.10
N ILE A 421 13.01 -38.36 0.88
CA ILE A 421 13.99 -37.61 1.65
C ILE A 421 15.36 -38.20 1.35
N ASN A 422 16.23 -37.41 0.74
CA ASN A 422 17.63 -37.77 0.49
C ASN A 422 18.54 -36.97 1.43
N LEU A 423 19.43 -37.69 2.12
CA LEU A 423 20.48 -37.12 2.96
C LEU A 423 21.83 -37.30 2.28
N ILE A 424 22.52 -36.20 1.98
CA ILE A 424 23.81 -36.20 1.29
C ILE A 424 24.82 -35.38 2.12
N ASN A 425 26.00 -35.95 2.35
CA ASN A 425 27.12 -35.24 2.97
C ASN A 425 27.95 -34.48 1.92
N LYS A 426 28.21 -33.19 2.15
CA LYS A 426 29.04 -32.33 1.29
C LYS A 426 30.47 -32.14 1.81
N GLY A 427 30.81 -32.71 2.97
CA GLY A 427 32.13 -32.59 3.61
C GLY A 427 33.27 -33.30 2.85
N LEU A 428 34.52 -32.85 3.07
CA LEU A 428 35.74 -33.34 2.40
C LEU A 428 36.20 -34.76 2.79
N ASN A 429 35.52 -35.43 3.72
CA ASN A 429 35.81 -36.80 4.16
C ASN A 429 34.53 -37.65 4.09
N ASP A 430 34.36 -38.40 2.99
CA ASP A 430 33.25 -39.36 2.79
C ASP A 430 33.19 -40.47 3.86
N GLU A 431 34.24 -40.63 4.68
CA GLU A 431 34.32 -41.66 5.72
C GLU A 431 33.54 -41.33 7.01
N VAL A 432 33.21 -40.05 7.27
CA VAL A 432 32.49 -39.67 8.51
C VAL A 432 30.98 -39.70 8.28
N LYS A 433 30.37 -40.87 8.52
CA LYS A 433 28.91 -41.02 8.56
C LYS A 433 28.36 -40.47 9.87
N ARG A 434 27.66 -39.35 9.79
CA ARG A 434 27.03 -38.71 10.94
C ARG A 434 25.59 -39.20 11.10
N THR A 435 25.17 -39.45 12.34
CA THR A 435 23.76 -39.74 12.65
C THR A 435 22.90 -38.49 12.48
N VAL A 436 21.78 -38.64 11.77
CA VAL A 436 20.76 -37.62 11.55
C VAL A 436 19.45 -38.11 12.14
N HIS A 437 18.78 -37.25 12.90
CA HIS A 437 17.47 -37.52 13.47
C HIS A 437 16.40 -36.69 12.74
N LEU A 438 15.59 -37.37 11.94
CA LEU A 438 14.42 -36.80 11.26
C LEU A 438 13.17 -37.10 12.07
N PHE A 439 12.16 -36.23 12.00
CA PHE A 439 10.86 -36.42 12.65
C PHE A 439 9.78 -36.17 11.61
N PHE A 440 9.13 -37.22 11.14
CA PHE A 440 7.99 -37.09 10.25
C PHE A 440 6.71 -37.21 11.07
N TYR A 441 5.78 -36.27 10.92
CA TYR A 441 4.53 -36.28 11.66
C TYR A 441 3.32 -36.33 10.75
N LEU A 442 2.23 -36.87 11.29
CA LEU A 442 0.90 -36.86 10.70
C LEU A 442 -0.10 -36.47 11.78
N THR A 443 -1.02 -35.57 11.44
CA THR A 443 -2.09 -35.09 12.31
C THR A 443 -3.40 -34.99 11.55
N ASP A 444 -4.52 -35.25 12.24
CA ASP A 444 -5.85 -34.89 11.76
C ASP A 444 -6.31 -33.59 12.42
N GLU A 445 -6.44 -32.51 11.64
CA GLU A 445 -6.88 -31.19 12.15
C GLU A 445 -8.31 -31.21 12.71
N GLY A 446 -9.13 -32.20 12.33
CA GLY A 446 -10.45 -32.45 12.93
C GLY A 446 -10.41 -33.15 14.28
N GLY A 447 -9.22 -33.53 14.76
CA GLY A 447 -9.03 -34.24 16.03
C GLY A 447 -9.41 -35.73 15.98
N ASN A 448 -9.57 -36.30 14.77
CA ASN A 448 -9.87 -37.73 14.63
C ASN A 448 -8.69 -38.59 15.07
N VAL A 449 -9.01 -39.75 15.64
CA VAL A 449 -8.00 -40.67 16.17
C VAL A 449 -7.26 -41.36 15.04
N LEU A 450 -5.94 -41.37 15.15
CA LEU A 450 -5.05 -42.08 14.23
C LEU A 450 -4.68 -43.45 14.82
N ASN A 451 -4.55 -44.47 13.97
CA ASN A 451 -4.11 -45.80 14.40
C ASN A 451 -2.62 -45.96 14.10
N LEU A 452 -1.84 -46.31 15.13
CA LEU A 452 -0.42 -46.65 15.00
C LEU A 452 -0.25 -48.01 14.29
N GLY A 453 0.77 -48.14 13.43
CA GLY A 453 1.14 -49.40 12.82
C GLY A 453 1.68 -50.44 13.81
N LYS A 454 1.52 -51.73 13.51
CA LYS A 454 1.88 -52.83 14.43
C LYS A 454 3.39 -53.07 14.57
N ASN A 455 4.21 -52.71 13.58
CA ASN A 455 5.65 -53.01 13.52
C ASN A 455 6.52 -51.75 13.35
N VAL A 456 6.10 -50.62 13.94
CA VAL A 456 6.81 -49.34 13.78
C VAL A 456 8.25 -49.36 14.35
N LEU A 457 8.54 -50.25 15.30
CA LEU A 457 9.85 -50.37 15.97
C LEU A 457 10.80 -51.40 15.31
N ASP A 458 10.29 -52.32 14.48
CA ASP A 458 11.07 -53.43 13.88
C ASP A 458 10.93 -53.41 12.34
N LEU A 459 11.58 -52.44 11.70
CA LEU A 459 11.53 -52.27 10.25
C LEU A 459 12.42 -53.31 9.54
N LYS A 460 11.83 -54.17 8.70
CA LYS A 460 12.58 -55.13 7.88
C LYS A 460 12.71 -54.74 6.40
N GLU A 461 11.70 -54.13 5.77
CA GLU A 461 11.75 -53.63 4.37
C GLU A 461 10.77 -52.47 4.08
N SER A 462 9.49 -52.60 4.43
CA SER A 462 8.44 -51.56 4.34
C SER A 462 7.49 -51.71 5.52
N SER A 463 7.02 -50.62 6.14
CA SER A 463 6.09 -50.72 7.28
C SER A 463 5.08 -49.60 7.35
N VAL A 464 3.87 -49.98 7.76
CA VAL A 464 2.79 -49.04 8.10
C VAL A 464 3.22 -48.23 9.32
N LEU A 465 3.31 -46.90 9.16
CA LEU A 465 3.50 -45.95 10.25
C LEU A 465 2.18 -45.65 10.95
N ALA A 466 1.19 -45.24 10.16
CA ALA A 466 -0.13 -44.84 10.64
C ALA A 466 -1.23 -45.24 9.65
N SER A 467 -2.45 -45.39 10.14
CA SER A 467 -3.63 -45.64 9.32
C SER A 467 -4.89 -45.02 9.90
N GLY A 468 -5.89 -44.80 9.06
CA GLY A 468 -7.16 -44.23 9.48
C GLY A 468 -8.19 -44.27 8.37
N SER A 469 -9.29 -43.55 8.59
CA SER A 469 -10.34 -43.37 7.59
C SER A 469 -10.93 -41.98 7.71
N ARG A 470 -11.23 -41.34 6.58
CA ARG A 470 -11.95 -40.07 6.52
C ARG A 470 -13.00 -40.09 5.42
N ALA A 471 -13.98 -39.19 5.54
CA ALA A 471 -15.08 -39.11 4.58
C ALA A 471 -14.63 -38.69 3.18
N ASP A 472 -13.61 -37.83 3.09
CA ASP A 472 -13.05 -37.31 1.84
C ASP A 472 -12.14 -38.35 1.15
N VAL A 473 -11.12 -38.86 1.84
CA VAL A 473 -10.09 -39.73 1.24
C VAL A 473 -10.32 -41.23 1.44
N GLY A 474 -11.38 -41.63 2.15
CA GLY A 474 -11.67 -43.02 2.49
C GLY A 474 -10.68 -43.60 3.51
N LYS A 475 -10.52 -44.93 3.52
CA LYS A 475 -9.50 -45.62 4.31
C LYS A 475 -8.11 -45.35 3.74
N TRP A 476 -7.15 -45.05 4.59
CA TRP A 476 -5.80 -44.68 4.18
C TRP A 476 -4.73 -45.30 5.08
N GLN A 477 -3.52 -45.41 4.53
CA GLN A 477 -2.31 -45.85 5.23
C GLN A 477 -1.11 -45.00 4.82
N MET A 478 -0.22 -44.74 5.78
CA MET A 478 1.08 -44.12 5.55
C MET A 478 2.19 -45.14 5.81
N HIS A 479 3.09 -45.31 4.86
CA HIS A 479 4.14 -46.31 4.86
C HIS A 479 5.51 -45.66 4.79
N LEU A 480 6.49 -46.29 5.44
CA LEU A 480 7.90 -45.91 5.35
C LEU A 480 8.70 -47.04 4.73
N LYS A 481 9.59 -46.68 3.80
CA LYS A 481 10.58 -47.56 3.19
C LYS A 481 11.94 -46.89 3.18
N SER A 482 13.00 -47.62 3.49
CA SER A 482 14.37 -47.16 3.33
C SER A 482 15.27 -48.31 2.91
N GLU A 483 16.24 -48.04 2.04
CA GLU A 483 17.30 -48.98 1.68
C GLU A 483 18.45 -48.98 2.70
N ALA A 484 18.53 -47.92 3.52
CA ALA A 484 19.51 -47.80 4.59
C ALA A 484 19.00 -48.44 5.88
N HIS A 485 19.93 -48.85 6.75
CA HIS A 485 19.56 -49.23 8.11
C HIS A 485 19.09 -47.98 8.87
N ILE A 486 17.88 -48.03 9.41
CA ILE A 486 17.26 -46.96 10.17
C ILE A 486 16.76 -47.47 11.52
N GLU A 487 16.84 -46.61 12.52
CA GLU A 487 16.23 -46.83 13.83
C GLU A 487 15.02 -45.90 13.96
N THR A 488 13.88 -46.43 14.38
CA THR A 488 12.63 -45.69 14.48
C THR A 488 12.08 -45.67 15.90
N HIS A 489 11.60 -44.50 16.30
CA HIS A 489 10.87 -44.29 17.55
C HIS A 489 9.62 -43.45 17.29
N TYR A 490 8.65 -43.46 18.19
CA TYR A 490 7.43 -42.68 18.02
C TYR A 490 6.92 -42.02 19.30
N CYS A 491 6.09 -41.01 19.12
CA CYS A 491 5.26 -40.44 20.18
C CYS A 491 3.88 -40.06 19.62
N GLY A 492 2.82 -40.43 20.35
CA GLY A 492 1.45 -40.00 20.06
C GLY A 492 1.01 -38.88 21.01
N PHE A 493 0.37 -37.84 20.46
CA PHE A 493 -0.19 -36.72 21.23
C PHE A 493 -1.69 -36.57 20.97
N LYS A 494 -2.46 -36.25 22.02
CA LYS A 494 -3.86 -35.87 21.95
C LYS A 494 -4.01 -34.35 22.04
N THR A 495 -3.72 -33.66 20.95
CA THR A 495 -3.86 -32.20 20.87
C THR A 495 -4.20 -31.78 19.44
N PRO A 496 -4.99 -30.72 19.24
CA PRO A 496 -5.14 -30.08 17.93
C PRO A 496 -4.02 -29.05 17.65
N ASP A 497 -3.17 -28.75 18.64
CA ASP A 497 -2.16 -27.68 18.54
C ASP A 497 -0.93 -28.12 17.75
N ILE A 498 -0.99 -27.93 16.43
CA ILE A 498 0.13 -28.18 15.51
C ILE A 498 1.20 -27.08 15.55
N VAL A 499 0.84 -25.88 16.04
CA VAL A 499 1.75 -24.72 16.09
C VAL A 499 2.87 -24.97 17.09
N ASN A 500 2.54 -25.54 18.25
CA ASN A 500 3.51 -25.85 19.31
C ASN A 500 4.05 -27.29 19.27
N LEU A 501 3.84 -28.02 18.16
CA LEU A 501 4.25 -29.43 18.04
C LEU A 501 5.76 -29.63 18.24
N SER A 502 6.59 -28.75 17.66
CA SER A 502 8.05 -28.78 17.85
C SER A 502 8.46 -28.75 19.33
N ASP A 503 7.77 -27.95 20.14
CA ASP A 503 8.06 -27.83 21.58
C ASP A 503 7.59 -29.06 22.35
N ALA A 504 6.48 -29.67 21.95
CA ALA A 504 6.03 -30.94 22.51
C ALA A 504 7.05 -32.07 22.24
N VAL A 505 7.57 -32.14 21.02
CA VAL A 505 8.61 -33.11 20.63
C VAL A 505 9.90 -32.88 21.41
N LYS A 506 10.39 -31.63 21.51
CA LYS A 506 11.59 -31.29 22.30
C LYS A 506 11.43 -31.68 23.77
N LYS A 507 10.26 -31.43 24.37
CA LYS A 507 9.98 -31.84 25.76
C LYS A 507 10.02 -33.35 25.93
N ASN A 508 9.46 -34.10 24.98
CA ASN A 508 9.51 -35.56 24.99
C ASN A 508 10.96 -36.06 24.94
N LEU A 509 11.75 -35.56 23.97
CA LEU A 509 13.17 -35.89 23.82
C LEU A 509 13.98 -35.57 25.08
N ALA A 510 13.82 -34.38 25.66
CA ALA A 510 14.53 -33.98 26.87
C ALA A 510 14.19 -34.88 28.08
N VAL A 511 12.94 -35.33 28.20
CA VAL A 511 12.55 -36.29 29.25
C VAL A 511 13.21 -37.65 29.02
N GLN A 512 13.30 -38.12 27.78
CA GLN A 512 13.92 -39.40 27.46
C GLN A 512 15.43 -39.37 27.63
N GLU A 513 16.09 -38.33 27.15
CA GLU A 513 17.53 -38.14 27.33
C GLU A 513 17.92 -38.16 28.82
N ASN A 514 17.13 -37.50 29.68
CA ASN A 514 17.34 -37.53 31.13
C ASN A 514 17.09 -38.90 31.78
N LYS A 515 16.20 -39.72 31.20
CA LYS A 515 15.82 -41.04 31.76
C LYS A 515 16.72 -42.17 31.27
N SER A 516 17.05 -42.21 29.98
CA SER A 516 17.72 -43.31 29.30
C SER A 516 19.13 -42.97 28.83
N GLY A 517 19.52 -41.69 28.85
CA GLY A 517 20.77 -41.20 28.26
C GLY A 517 20.79 -41.22 26.73
N ARG A 518 19.64 -41.48 26.08
CA ARG A 518 19.51 -41.57 24.62
C ARG A 518 18.57 -40.50 24.08
N LEU A 519 18.94 -39.93 22.94
CA LEU A 519 18.14 -38.94 22.22
C LEU A 519 17.10 -39.63 21.33
N GLN A 520 16.08 -40.21 21.96
CA GLN A 520 15.01 -40.95 21.29
C GLN A 520 13.63 -40.53 21.82
N LEU A 521 12.60 -40.66 21.00
CA LEU A 521 11.21 -40.55 21.44
C LEU A 521 10.84 -41.68 22.42
N SER A 522 9.75 -41.48 23.15
CA SER A 522 9.36 -42.33 24.28
C SER A 522 8.77 -43.69 23.91
N ASP A 523 8.42 -43.93 22.65
CA ASP A 523 7.69 -45.11 22.19
C ASP A 523 6.36 -45.31 22.93
N THR A 524 5.67 -44.19 23.19
CA THR A 524 4.37 -44.16 23.88
C THR A 524 3.37 -43.31 23.10
N SER A 525 2.09 -43.62 23.26
CA SER A 525 0.99 -42.85 22.69
C SER A 525 -0.02 -42.50 23.77
N GLU A 526 -0.54 -41.28 23.74
CA GLU A 526 -1.72 -40.93 24.54
C GLU A 526 -2.97 -41.63 23.99
N ASP A 527 -3.91 -41.98 24.86
CA ASP A 527 -5.19 -42.56 24.44
C ASP A 527 -5.90 -41.63 23.46
N PHE A 528 -6.31 -42.16 22.31
CA PHE A 528 -6.99 -41.40 21.26
C PHE A 528 -6.13 -40.28 20.63
N SER A 529 -4.83 -40.53 20.47
CA SER A 529 -3.90 -39.59 19.80
C SER A 529 -4.38 -39.19 18.41
N SER A 530 -4.42 -37.88 18.16
CA SER A 530 -4.74 -37.24 16.88
C SER A 530 -3.47 -36.85 16.09
N ILE A 531 -2.31 -36.89 16.75
CA ILE A 531 -0.99 -36.62 16.15
C ILE A 531 -0.07 -37.80 16.45
N TYR A 532 0.64 -38.29 15.43
CA TYR A 532 1.82 -39.13 15.61
C TYR A 532 3.05 -38.45 15.05
N VAL A 533 4.14 -38.53 15.80
CA VAL A 533 5.48 -38.12 15.37
C VAL A 533 6.37 -39.37 15.35
N PHE A 534 7.02 -39.61 14.22
CA PHE A 534 7.93 -40.73 13.98
C PHE A 534 9.35 -40.18 13.86
N GLN A 535 10.20 -40.50 14.82
CA GLN A 535 11.64 -40.26 14.72
C GLN A 535 12.27 -41.33 13.84
N ILE A 536 13.08 -40.90 12.87
CA ILE A 536 13.83 -41.75 11.94
C ILE A 536 15.30 -41.35 12.08
N SER A 537 16.07 -42.20 12.72
CA SER A 537 17.50 -42.03 12.93
C SER A 537 18.28 -42.79 11.86
N THR A 538 19.12 -42.09 11.09
CA THR A 538 19.87 -42.66 9.96
C THR A 538 21.22 -41.94 9.75
N THR A 539 21.95 -42.24 8.67
CA THR A 539 23.24 -41.60 8.34
C THR A 539 23.15 -40.63 7.16
N THR A 540 24.15 -39.76 6.99
CA THR A 540 24.22 -38.71 5.94
C THR A 540 24.42 -39.20 4.48
N GLN A 541 24.03 -40.44 4.17
CA GLN A 541 24.01 -41.05 2.84
C GLN A 541 22.85 -42.04 2.78
N SER A 542 21.62 -41.52 2.88
CA SER A 542 20.44 -42.36 3.03
C SER A 542 19.24 -41.78 2.30
N THR A 543 18.45 -42.67 1.71
CA THR A 543 17.19 -42.35 1.03
C THR A 543 16.05 -42.97 1.83
N ILE A 544 15.04 -42.16 2.12
CA ILE A 544 13.84 -42.55 2.85
C ILE A 544 12.63 -42.16 2.01
N ASP A 545 11.74 -43.12 1.76
CA ASP A 545 10.48 -42.91 1.06
C ASP A 545 9.31 -43.04 2.03
N ILE A 546 8.40 -42.08 1.99
CA ILE A 546 7.17 -42.08 2.76
C ILE A 546 6.00 -42.02 1.78
N ALA A 547 5.23 -43.10 1.70
CA ALA A 547 4.10 -43.22 0.78
C ALA A 547 2.77 -43.17 1.53
N PHE A 548 1.85 -42.31 1.06
CA PHE A 548 0.47 -42.24 1.52
C PHE A 548 -0.46 -42.84 0.47
N VAL A 549 -1.24 -43.82 0.90
CA VAL A 549 -2.13 -44.61 0.04
C VAL A 549 -3.56 -44.46 0.55
N SER A 550 -4.48 -43.99 -0.31
CA SER A 550 -5.86 -43.64 0.04
C SER A 550 -6.92 -44.56 -0.60
N GLY A 551 -8.19 -44.42 -0.22
CA GLY A 551 -9.29 -45.17 -0.85
C GLY A 551 -9.19 -46.70 -0.75
N ILE A 552 -8.63 -47.24 0.32
CA ILE A 552 -8.37 -48.69 0.46
C ILE A 552 -9.71 -49.46 0.59
N ARG A 553 -10.05 -50.28 -0.41
CA ARG A 553 -11.33 -51.03 -0.48
C ARG A 553 -11.22 -52.54 -0.15
N GLY A 554 -10.02 -53.12 -0.16
CA GLY A 554 -9.79 -54.57 0.01
C GLY A 554 -8.43 -55.00 -0.56
N GLU A 555 -8.17 -56.31 -0.56
CA GLU A 555 -6.93 -57.03 -0.95
C GLU A 555 -5.58 -56.34 -0.67
N SER A 556 -4.80 -56.91 0.26
CA SER A 556 -3.44 -56.45 0.62
C SER A 556 -2.51 -56.27 -0.59
N PHE A 557 -2.73 -57.02 -1.67
CA PHE A 557 -1.91 -57.02 -2.87
C PHE A 557 -2.00 -55.70 -3.67
N ASP A 558 -3.18 -55.08 -3.76
CA ASP A 558 -3.36 -53.78 -4.44
C ASP A 558 -2.59 -52.67 -3.72
N VAL A 559 -2.69 -52.66 -2.39
CA VAL A 559 -1.97 -51.71 -1.54
C VAL A 559 -0.45 -51.88 -1.67
N GLU A 560 0.04 -53.12 -1.70
CA GLU A 560 1.46 -53.42 -1.86
C GLU A 560 2.01 -52.94 -3.21
N GLN A 561 1.28 -53.18 -4.31
CA GLN A 561 1.67 -52.70 -5.64
C GLN A 561 1.74 -51.17 -5.71
N ARG A 562 0.77 -50.47 -5.11
CA ARG A 562 0.76 -49.00 -5.03
C ARG A 562 1.91 -48.44 -4.21
N ILE A 563 2.31 -49.13 -3.13
CA ILE A 563 3.51 -48.77 -2.37
C ILE A 563 4.77 -49.02 -3.19
N MET A 564 4.84 -50.12 -3.93
CA MET A 564 5.98 -50.43 -4.79
C MET A 564 6.16 -49.40 -5.91
N SER A 565 5.07 -48.88 -6.49
CA SER A 565 5.15 -47.83 -7.51
C SER A 565 5.53 -46.46 -6.94
N LEU A 566 5.23 -46.21 -5.67
CA LEU A 566 5.50 -44.95 -4.96
C LEU A 566 6.75 -44.97 -4.08
N THR A 567 7.61 -45.99 -4.18
CA THR A 567 8.87 -46.09 -3.42
C THR A 567 9.99 -46.74 -4.23
N GLY A 568 11.24 -46.65 -3.79
CA GLY A 568 12.41 -47.30 -4.39
C GLY A 568 12.70 -46.87 -5.84
N SER A 569 13.14 -47.81 -6.68
CA SER A 569 13.46 -47.55 -8.09
C SER A 569 12.27 -47.00 -8.90
N PRO A 570 11.03 -47.52 -8.79
CA PRO A 570 9.88 -46.96 -9.50
C PRO A 570 9.63 -45.48 -9.19
N LEU A 571 9.71 -45.07 -7.91
CA LEU A 571 9.60 -43.67 -7.54
C LEU A 571 10.73 -42.82 -8.17
N SER A 572 11.95 -43.37 -8.26
CA SER A 572 13.07 -42.69 -8.92
C SER A 572 12.77 -42.38 -10.38
N SER A 573 12.22 -43.36 -11.11
CA SER A 573 11.80 -43.18 -12.50
C SER A 573 10.67 -42.16 -12.66
N LEU A 574 9.69 -42.17 -11.75
CA LEU A 574 8.59 -41.21 -11.76
C LEU A 574 9.07 -39.79 -11.47
N LEU A 575 9.98 -39.60 -10.50
CA LEU A 575 10.55 -38.28 -10.20
C LEU A 575 11.36 -37.74 -11.39
N GLU A 576 12.10 -38.60 -12.09
CA GLU A 576 12.83 -38.22 -13.30
C GLU A 576 11.88 -37.84 -14.46
N GLU A 577 10.79 -38.58 -14.66
CA GLU A 577 9.76 -38.23 -15.63
C GLU A 577 9.17 -36.83 -15.35
N LYS A 578 8.86 -36.55 -14.07
CA LYS A 578 8.34 -35.25 -13.66
C LYS A 578 9.35 -34.11 -13.80
N HIS A 579 10.63 -34.37 -13.53
CA HIS A 579 11.72 -33.44 -13.79
C HIS A 579 11.78 -33.06 -15.27
N ILE A 580 11.80 -34.06 -16.17
CA ILE A 580 11.82 -33.85 -17.62
C ILE A 580 10.58 -33.05 -18.08
N ALA A 581 9.40 -33.38 -17.56
CA ALA A 581 8.16 -32.67 -17.87
C ALA A 581 8.18 -31.20 -17.38
N PHE A 582 8.69 -30.94 -16.17
CA PHE A 582 8.88 -29.59 -15.64
C PHE A 582 9.82 -28.78 -16.55
N ASP A 583 10.95 -29.35 -16.94
CA ASP A 583 11.93 -28.70 -17.81
C ASP A 583 11.39 -28.38 -19.21
N ALA A 584 10.60 -29.29 -19.77
CA ALA A 584 9.92 -29.07 -21.04
C ALA A 584 8.92 -27.91 -20.92
N LYS A 585 8.06 -27.92 -19.90
CA LYS A 585 7.07 -26.87 -19.65
C LYS A 585 7.72 -25.51 -19.36
N PHE A 586 8.83 -25.49 -18.61
CA PHE A 586 9.58 -24.26 -18.35
C PHE A 586 10.10 -23.61 -19.63
N LYS A 587 10.66 -24.40 -20.55
CA LYS A 587 11.11 -23.92 -21.86
C LYS A 587 9.95 -23.40 -22.71
N GLU A 588 8.83 -24.14 -22.72
CA GLU A 588 7.60 -23.78 -23.44
C GLU A 588 6.99 -22.47 -22.93
N CYS A 589 6.86 -22.29 -21.62
CA CYS A 589 6.22 -21.09 -21.05
C CYS A 589 7.07 -19.84 -21.28
N PHE A 590 8.37 -19.90 -21.00
CA PHE A 590 9.20 -18.71 -20.87
C PHE A 590 10.07 -18.40 -22.08
N HIS A 591 10.17 -19.29 -23.08
CA HIS A 591 10.87 -19.03 -24.36
C HIS A 591 12.23 -18.33 -24.19
N LEU A 592 12.99 -18.72 -23.16
CA LEU A 592 14.25 -18.06 -22.81
C LEU A 592 15.22 -18.17 -24.00
N SER A 593 15.88 -17.06 -24.36
CA SER A 593 16.81 -17.06 -25.49
C SER A 593 17.90 -18.11 -25.32
N GLU A 594 18.32 -18.79 -26.39
CA GLU A 594 19.43 -19.77 -26.39
C GLU A 594 20.78 -19.21 -25.88
N LYS A 595 20.86 -17.91 -25.59
CA LYS A 595 22.05 -17.19 -25.13
C LYS A 595 22.20 -17.09 -23.60
N LEU A 596 21.22 -17.54 -22.79
CA LEU A 596 21.37 -17.52 -21.32
C LEU A 596 22.24 -18.68 -20.83
N ASP A 597 23.16 -18.41 -19.91
CA ASP A 597 24.00 -19.42 -19.27
C ASP A 597 23.22 -20.31 -18.28
N SER A 598 23.84 -21.42 -17.88
CA SER A 598 23.22 -22.40 -16.98
C SER A 598 22.91 -21.86 -15.59
N GLU A 599 23.70 -20.91 -15.07
CA GLU A 599 23.48 -20.30 -13.76
C GLU A 599 22.21 -19.43 -13.79
N THR A 600 22.04 -18.64 -14.84
CA THR A 600 20.85 -17.82 -15.05
C THR A 600 19.59 -18.68 -15.20
N LEU A 601 19.68 -19.79 -15.92
CA LEU A 601 18.57 -20.75 -16.05
C LEU A 601 18.18 -21.37 -14.70
N MET A 602 19.16 -21.70 -13.85
CA MET A 602 18.93 -22.22 -12.51
C MET A 602 18.14 -21.22 -11.66
N VAL A 603 18.50 -19.93 -11.71
CA VAL A 603 17.76 -18.87 -10.99
C VAL A 603 16.33 -18.72 -11.53
N GLY A 604 16.15 -18.81 -12.85
CA GLY A 604 14.81 -18.80 -13.45
C GLY A 604 13.93 -19.96 -12.95
N LYS A 605 14.46 -21.19 -12.93
CA LYS A 605 13.75 -22.36 -12.38
C LYS A 605 13.43 -22.19 -10.89
N ALA A 606 14.41 -21.71 -10.10
CA ALA A 606 14.21 -21.43 -8.69
C ALA A 606 13.14 -20.35 -8.44
N ALA A 607 13.04 -19.33 -9.31
CA ALA A 607 12.04 -18.27 -9.18
C ALA A 607 10.61 -18.82 -9.32
N ILE A 608 10.33 -19.62 -10.37
CA ILE A 608 9.00 -20.22 -10.56
C ILE A 608 8.75 -21.37 -9.58
N GLY A 609 9.76 -22.19 -9.27
CA GLY A 609 9.68 -23.29 -8.32
C GLY A 609 9.31 -22.81 -6.92
N ASN A 610 10.00 -21.78 -6.40
CA ASN A 610 9.67 -21.20 -5.10
C ASN A 610 8.35 -20.41 -5.12
N MET A 611 7.98 -19.74 -6.22
CA MET A 611 6.67 -19.10 -6.36
C MET A 611 5.54 -20.12 -6.21
N LEU A 612 5.59 -21.22 -6.98
CA LEU A 612 4.55 -22.26 -6.96
C LEU A 612 4.59 -23.07 -5.67
N GLY A 613 5.77 -23.40 -5.14
CA GLY A 613 5.93 -24.08 -3.86
C GLY A 613 5.71 -23.18 -2.63
N GLY A 614 5.46 -21.89 -2.85
CA GLY A 614 5.01 -20.92 -1.85
C GLY A 614 3.50 -20.76 -1.79
N ILE A 615 2.75 -21.34 -2.74
CA ILE A 615 1.28 -21.32 -2.71
C ILE A 615 0.78 -22.09 -1.48
N GLY A 616 -0.07 -21.43 -0.69
CA GLY A 616 -0.67 -21.97 0.51
C GLY A 616 -2.18 -22.10 0.41
N TYR A 617 -2.74 -22.89 1.33
CA TYR A 617 -4.17 -22.97 1.59
C TYR A 617 -4.41 -22.62 3.06
N PHE A 618 -5.18 -21.57 3.27
CA PHE A 618 -5.48 -21.03 4.59
C PHE A 618 -6.99 -21.07 4.82
N TYR A 619 -7.39 -21.33 6.06
CA TYR A 619 -8.79 -21.32 6.48
C TYR A 619 -8.92 -20.69 7.87
N GLY A 620 -9.89 -19.80 8.03
CA GLY A 620 -10.13 -19.14 9.32
C GLY A 620 -10.95 -17.86 9.19
N GLN A 621 -10.80 -16.96 10.15
CA GLN A 621 -11.54 -15.69 10.21
C GLN A 621 -10.57 -14.54 10.43
N SER A 622 -10.59 -13.57 9.52
CA SER A 622 -9.86 -12.31 9.68
C SER A 622 -10.46 -11.47 10.81
N LYS A 623 -9.61 -10.76 11.56
CA LYS A 623 -10.05 -9.80 12.58
C LYS A 623 -10.09 -8.42 11.97
N VAL A 624 -11.20 -7.71 12.12
CA VAL A 624 -11.37 -6.37 11.55
C VAL A 624 -11.81 -5.38 12.61
N GLN A 625 -11.38 -4.14 12.49
CA GLN A 625 -11.75 -3.09 13.44
C GLN A 625 -13.27 -2.90 13.42
N ALA A 626 -13.90 -2.92 14.59
CA ALA A 626 -15.32 -2.64 14.71
C ALA A 626 -15.60 -1.18 14.27
N PRO A 627 -16.70 -0.91 13.54
CA PRO A 627 -17.16 0.46 13.34
C PRO A 627 -17.36 1.09 14.71
N THR A 628 -16.84 2.30 14.95
CA THR A 628 -16.88 2.95 16.25
C THR A 628 -18.32 3.12 16.72
N SER A 629 -18.82 2.17 17.52
CA SER A 629 -20.11 2.27 18.20
C SER A 629 -19.92 3.07 19.49
N THR A 630 -20.97 3.78 19.90
CA THR A 630 -21.02 4.74 21.01
C THR A 630 -20.82 4.13 22.42
N GLN A 631 -20.24 2.94 22.53
CA GLN A 631 -19.91 2.31 23.81
C GLN A 631 -18.40 2.15 23.94
N ALA A 632 -17.79 2.96 24.80
CA ALA A 632 -16.35 2.87 25.03
C ALA A 632 -15.97 1.68 25.93
N LYS A 633 -14.82 1.07 25.60
CA LYS A 633 -13.71 0.62 26.48
C LYS A 633 -13.33 -0.87 26.38
N SER A 634 -12.63 -1.24 25.30
CA SER A 634 -11.42 -2.08 25.40
C SER A 634 -10.49 -1.83 24.20
N GLU A 635 -9.17 -1.92 24.38
CA GLU A 635 -8.18 -1.86 23.28
C GLU A 635 -8.26 -3.05 22.29
N ASP A 636 -9.22 -3.97 22.48
CA ASP A 636 -9.29 -5.28 21.80
C ASP A 636 -10.65 -5.51 21.08
N GLU A 637 -11.45 -4.48 20.79
CA GLU A 637 -12.76 -4.67 20.13
C GLU A 637 -12.62 -4.82 18.60
N PHE A 638 -12.56 -6.07 18.13
CA PHE A 638 -12.58 -6.45 16.72
C PHE A 638 -13.82 -7.28 16.39
N LEU A 639 -14.30 -7.17 15.15
CA LEU A 639 -15.27 -8.09 14.58
C LEU A 639 -14.53 -9.22 13.85
N LEU A 640 -15.12 -10.41 13.84
CA LEU A 640 -14.62 -11.53 13.04
C LEU A 640 -15.33 -11.51 11.68
N TYR A 641 -14.55 -11.59 10.61
CA TYR A 641 -15.06 -11.96 9.30
C TYR A 641 -15.71 -13.35 9.34
N TRP A 642 -16.52 -13.68 8.33
CA TRP A 642 -17.03 -15.04 8.17
C TRP A 642 -15.86 -16.05 7.98
N PRO A 643 -16.04 -17.31 8.39
CA PRO A 643 -15.09 -18.36 8.07
C PRO A 643 -14.89 -18.44 6.56
N ALA A 644 -13.64 -18.25 6.13
CA ALA A 644 -13.29 -18.21 4.72
C ALA A 644 -12.01 -18.98 4.47
N GLU A 645 -11.90 -19.49 3.25
CA GLU A 645 -10.69 -20.09 2.72
C GLU A 645 -9.96 -19.11 1.81
N LEU A 646 -8.64 -19.28 1.71
CA LEU A 646 -7.81 -18.57 0.77
C LEU A 646 -6.74 -19.51 0.23
N TYR A 647 -6.83 -19.79 -1.07
CA TYR A 647 -5.76 -20.38 -1.87
C TYR A 647 -4.97 -19.25 -2.54
N THR A 648 -3.69 -19.07 -2.19
CA THR A 648 -2.90 -17.89 -2.62
C THR A 648 -1.40 -18.13 -2.54
N ALA A 649 -0.60 -17.41 -3.33
CA ALA A 649 0.84 -17.31 -3.14
C ALA A 649 1.18 -16.44 -1.92
N VAL A 650 2.42 -16.56 -1.42
CA VAL A 650 2.92 -15.76 -0.29
C VAL A 650 4.21 -15.04 -0.66
N PRO A 651 4.47 -13.81 -0.18
CA PRO A 651 5.68 -13.07 -0.57
C PRO A 651 6.99 -13.74 -0.14
N SER A 652 7.00 -14.33 1.06
CA SER A 652 8.16 -15.00 1.64
C SER A 652 7.74 -16.04 2.66
N ARG A 653 8.20 -17.28 2.48
CA ARG A 653 7.95 -18.40 3.41
C ARG A 653 8.42 -18.13 4.85
N PRO A 654 9.62 -17.58 5.12
CA PRO A 654 10.05 -17.31 6.49
C PRO A 654 9.44 -16.05 7.13
N VAL A 655 9.18 -14.98 6.36
CA VAL A 655 8.80 -13.67 6.93
C VAL A 655 7.31 -13.38 6.78
N PHE A 656 6.74 -13.74 5.63
CA PHE A 656 5.39 -13.36 5.22
C PHE A 656 4.58 -14.56 4.69
N PRO A 657 4.42 -15.68 5.44
CA PRO A 657 3.74 -16.88 4.94
C PRO A 657 2.22 -16.76 4.99
N ARG A 658 1.66 -15.73 4.33
CA ARG A 658 0.23 -15.41 4.28
C ARG A 658 -0.07 -14.52 3.06
N GLY A 659 -1.34 -14.37 2.73
CA GLY A 659 -1.78 -13.57 1.58
C GLY A 659 -1.64 -12.06 1.80
N PHE A 660 -1.05 -11.36 0.83
CA PHE A 660 -1.00 -9.90 0.76
C PHE A 660 -1.60 -9.40 -0.56
N LEU A 661 -2.61 -8.52 -0.47
CA LEU A 661 -3.49 -8.18 -1.58
C LEU A 661 -2.74 -7.57 -2.78
N TRP A 662 -1.79 -6.66 -2.55
CA TRP A 662 -1.05 -6.04 -3.67
C TRP A 662 0.13 -6.89 -4.18
N ASP A 663 0.78 -7.67 -3.31
CA ASP A 663 1.82 -8.60 -3.74
C ASP A 663 1.24 -9.61 -4.73
N GLU A 664 0.01 -10.06 -4.47
CA GLU A 664 -0.63 -11.10 -5.27
C GLU A 664 -0.78 -10.72 -6.75
N GLY A 665 -1.06 -9.46 -7.08
CA GLY A 665 -1.09 -9.04 -8.48
C GLY A 665 0.24 -9.28 -9.20
N PHE A 666 1.37 -9.05 -8.53
CA PHE A 666 2.70 -9.33 -9.07
C PHE A 666 3.02 -10.83 -9.11
N HIS A 667 2.53 -11.60 -8.13
CA HIS A 667 2.65 -13.06 -8.15
C HIS A 667 1.96 -13.62 -9.38
N GLN A 668 0.72 -13.18 -9.62
CA GLN A 668 -0.11 -13.73 -10.67
C GLN A 668 0.38 -13.38 -12.08
N LEU A 669 1.06 -12.23 -12.28
CA LEU A 669 1.76 -11.92 -13.54
C LEU A 669 2.73 -13.02 -13.98
N LEU A 670 3.35 -13.72 -13.02
CA LEU A 670 4.22 -14.86 -13.30
C LEU A 670 3.43 -16.17 -13.39
N VAL A 671 2.54 -16.44 -12.42
CA VAL A 671 1.84 -17.73 -12.31
C VAL A 671 0.98 -18.00 -13.54
N TRP A 672 0.33 -17.00 -14.14
CA TRP A 672 -0.56 -17.23 -15.29
C TRP A 672 0.18 -17.72 -16.53
N ARG A 673 1.47 -17.40 -16.67
CA ARG A 673 2.34 -17.90 -17.75
C ARG A 673 2.62 -19.40 -17.62
N TRP A 674 2.57 -19.90 -16.39
CA TRP A 674 2.74 -21.32 -16.09
C TRP A 674 1.40 -22.06 -16.14
N ASP A 675 0.38 -21.51 -15.50
CA ASP A 675 -0.95 -22.09 -15.43
C ASP A 675 -2.00 -21.00 -15.12
N PHE A 676 -2.78 -20.63 -16.15
CA PHE A 676 -3.81 -19.61 -15.99
C PHE A 676 -4.97 -20.06 -15.11
N ARG A 677 -5.26 -21.38 -14.98
CA ARG A 677 -6.36 -21.88 -14.14
C ARG A 677 -6.04 -21.73 -12.67
N ILE A 678 -4.78 -21.97 -12.27
CA ILE A 678 -4.29 -21.63 -10.93
C ILE A 678 -4.48 -20.14 -10.66
N THR A 679 -4.17 -19.28 -11.63
CA THR A 679 -4.35 -17.83 -11.50
C THR A 679 -5.81 -17.44 -11.30
N LEU A 680 -6.72 -17.91 -12.16
CA LEU A 680 -8.14 -17.59 -12.05
C LEU A 680 -8.72 -18.07 -10.72
N GLU A 681 -8.32 -19.24 -10.24
CA GLU A 681 -8.77 -19.77 -8.96
C GLU A 681 -8.29 -18.90 -7.79
N ILE A 682 -7.02 -18.47 -7.79
CA ILE A 682 -6.47 -17.56 -6.77
C ILE A 682 -7.21 -16.21 -6.81
N LEU A 683 -7.41 -15.63 -7.99
CA LEU A 683 -8.18 -14.38 -8.15
C LEU A 683 -9.60 -14.53 -7.61
N GLY A 684 -10.25 -15.66 -7.92
CA GLY A 684 -11.58 -16.00 -7.39
C GLY A 684 -11.60 -16.06 -5.86
N ASN A 685 -10.62 -16.73 -5.26
CA ASN A 685 -10.49 -16.82 -3.80
C ASN A 685 -10.32 -15.43 -3.16
N TRP A 686 -9.51 -14.53 -3.73
CA TRP A 686 -9.35 -13.16 -3.22
C TRP A 686 -10.63 -12.33 -3.34
N LEU A 687 -11.32 -12.41 -4.49
CA LEU A 687 -12.56 -11.67 -4.72
C LEU A 687 -13.73 -12.20 -3.86
N ASP A 688 -13.70 -13.47 -3.46
CA ASP A 688 -14.68 -14.07 -2.54
C ASP A 688 -14.52 -13.61 -1.08
N LEU A 689 -13.39 -12.96 -0.73
CA LEU A 689 -13.16 -12.33 0.58
C LEU A 689 -13.71 -10.90 0.69
N MET A 690 -14.35 -10.42 -0.37
CA MET A 690 -14.94 -9.08 -0.42
C MET A 690 -16.21 -8.98 0.44
N ASN A 691 -16.30 -7.92 1.24
CA ASN A 691 -17.54 -7.62 1.97
C ASN A 691 -18.56 -6.87 1.10
N ILE A 692 -19.77 -6.68 1.61
CA ILE A 692 -20.87 -6.01 0.90
C ILE A 692 -20.55 -4.55 0.50
N ASP A 693 -19.55 -3.93 1.14
CA ASP A 693 -19.11 -2.58 0.81
C ASP A 693 -18.07 -2.55 -0.32
N GLY A 694 -17.59 -3.71 -0.78
CA GLY A 694 -16.56 -3.83 -1.82
C GLY A 694 -15.13 -3.85 -1.27
N TRP A 695 -14.94 -3.91 0.05
CA TRP A 695 -13.61 -3.94 0.67
C TRP A 695 -13.05 -5.36 0.80
N ILE A 696 -11.74 -5.50 0.55
CA ILE A 696 -10.96 -6.71 0.78
C ILE A 696 -9.83 -6.38 1.77
N PRO A 697 -9.69 -7.12 2.89
CA PRO A 697 -8.56 -6.90 3.81
C PRO A 697 -7.21 -7.08 3.12
N ARG A 698 -6.29 -6.13 3.34
CA ARG A 698 -4.98 -6.07 2.67
C ARG A 698 -4.05 -7.25 3.00
N GLU A 699 -4.19 -7.82 4.19
CA GLU A 699 -3.34 -8.88 4.72
C GLU A 699 -4.23 -9.95 5.36
N GLN A 700 -4.19 -11.17 4.80
CA GLN A 700 -5.12 -12.24 5.15
C GLN A 700 -4.49 -13.18 6.17
N ILE A 701 -4.93 -13.06 7.43
CA ILE A 701 -4.39 -13.83 8.56
C ILE A 701 -5.44 -14.86 8.97
N LEU A 702 -5.39 -16.02 8.30
CA LEU A 702 -6.38 -17.08 8.45
C LEU A 702 -5.74 -18.31 9.09
N GLY A 703 -6.24 -18.71 10.26
CA GLY A 703 -5.79 -19.87 11.02
C GLY A 703 -4.63 -19.61 11.99
N ASP A 704 -4.42 -20.56 12.90
CA ASP A 704 -3.48 -20.39 14.02
C ASP A 704 -2.02 -20.36 13.59
N GLU A 705 -1.65 -21.07 12.52
CA GLU A 705 -0.29 -21.05 11.97
C GLU A 705 0.09 -19.65 11.45
N ALA A 706 -0.81 -19.01 10.67
CA ALA A 706 -0.59 -17.65 10.18
C ALA A 706 -0.56 -16.63 11.33
N LEU A 707 -1.46 -16.78 12.30
CA LEU A 707 -1.51 -15.92 13.50
C LEU A 707 -0.24 -16.02 14.35
N SER A 708 0.39 -17.19 14.41
CA SER A 708 1.64 -17.40 15.18
C SER A 708 2.82 -16.58 14.65
N LYS A 709 2.78 -16.20 13.36
CA LYS A 709 3.87 -15.50 12.66
C LYS A 709 3.71 -13.98 12.63
N ILE A 710 2.72 -13.43 13.33
CA ILE A 710 2.45 -11.99 13.33
C ILE A 710 2.37 -11.39 14.75
N PRO A 711 3.00 -10.23 15.01
CA PRO A 711 2.76 -9.46 16.23
C PRO A 711 1.29 -9.04 16.37
N LYS A 712 0.78 -9.00 17.60
CA LYS A 712 -0.64 -8.78 17.88
C LYS A 712 -1.18 -7.47 17.31
N GLN A 713 -0.36 -6.42 17.31
CA GLN A 713 -0.77 -5.09 16.86
C GLN A 713 -1.08 -5.01 15.35
N TYR A 714 -0.66 -5.99 14.53
CA TYR A 714 -0.90 -6.02 13.08
C TYR A 714 -1.98 -6.99 12.65
N VAL A 715 -2.63 -7.66 13.61
CA VAL A 715 -3.63 -8.68 13.29
C VAL A 715 -4.93 -8.05 12.82
N VAL A 716 -5.34 -6.95 13.45
CA VAL A 716 -6.62 -6.29 13.17
C VAL A 716 -6.50 -5.49 11.87
N GLN A 717 -7.34 -5.81 10.90
CA GLN A 717 -7.43 -5.13 9.61
C GLN A 717 -8.38 -3.92 9.72
N ILE A 718 -8.04 -2.83 9.04
CA ILE A 718 -8.76 -1.55 9.13
C ILE A 718 -9.57 -1.33 7.84
N PRO A 719 -10.92 -1.36 7.90
CA PRO A 719 -11.80 -1.26 6.74
C PRO A 719 -11.72 0.04 5.93
N SER A 720 -11.17 1.12 6.50
CA SER A 720 -10.94 2.39 5.78
C SER A 720 -9.67 2.39 4.93
N ASN A 721 -8.79 1.40 5.11
CA ASN A 721 -7.49 1.36 4.44
C ASN A 721 -7.60 0.65 3.10
N GLY A 722 -7.30 1.38 2.02
CA GLY A 722 -7.09 0.81 0.69
C GLY A 722 -5.69 0.20 0.53
N ASN A 723 -5.49 -0.54 -0.56
CA ASN A 723 -4.20 -1.07 -0.99
C ASN A 723 -4.14 -1.00 -2.53
N PRO A 724 -2.94 -0.85 -3.16
CA PRO A 724 -2.86 -0.78 -4.62
C PRO A 724 -3.60 -1.95 -5.31
N PRO A 725 -4.53 -1.69 -6.25
CA PRO A 725 -5.36 -2.74 -6.87
C PRO A 725 -4.62 -3.59 -7.93
N THR A 726 -3.47 -4.16 -7.60
CA THR A 726 -2.56 -4.84 -8.56
C THR A 726 -3.15 -6.10 -9.19
N LEU A 727 -4.20 -6.71 -8.62
CA LEU A 727 -4.94 -7.81 -9.27
C LEU A 727 -5.47 -7.42 -10.66
N LEU A 728 -5.73 -6.13 -10.88
CA LEU A 728 -6.16 -5.63 -12.18
C LEU A 728 -5.04 -5.68 -13.24
N LEU A 729 -3.76 -5.71 -12.83
CA LEU A 729 -2.63 -5.88 -13.75
C LEU A 729 -2.68 -7.24 -14.44
N VAL A 730 -2.95 -8.31 -13.69
CA VAL A 730 -3.05 -9.66 -14.29
C VAL A 730 -4.34 -9.84 -15.09
N ILE A 731 -5.45 -9.22 -14.69
CA ILE A 731 -6.69 -9.23 -15.48
C ILE A 731 -6.45 -8.59 -16.85
N ARG A 732 -5.78 -7.44 -16.88
CA ARG A 732 -5.36 -6.78 -18.12
C ARG A 732 -4.46 -7.70 -18.96
N ASP A 733 -3.49 -8.35 -18.34
CA ASP A 733 -2.55 -9.25 -19.02
C ASP A 733 -3.25 -10.46 -19.65
N LEU A 734 -4.24 -11.05 -18.96
CA LEU A 734 -5.08 -12.13 -19.48
C LEU A 734 -5.91 -11.67 -20.68
N ILE A 735 -6.54 -10.49 -20.60
CA ILE A 735 -7.31 -9.90 -21.72
C ILE A 735 -6.39 -9.65 -22.92
N ASN A 736 -5.18 -9.12 -22.69
CA ASN A 736 -4.20 -8.93 -23.74
C ASN A 736 -3.71 -10.27 -24.33
N GLY A 737 -3.60 -11.31 -23.50
CA GLY A 737 -3.33 -12.68 -23.95
C GLY A 737 -4.42 -13.22 -24.88
N ILE A 738 -5.70 -12.96 -24.58
CA ILE A 738 -6.84 -13.29 -25.47
C ILE A 738 -6.71 -12.55 -26.80
N ARG A 739 -6.45 -11.24 -26.77
CA ARG A 739 -6.28 -10.41 -27.98
C ARG A 739 -5.10 -10.83 -28.84
N ALA A 740 -4.04 -11.35 -28.20
CA ALA A 740 -2.86 -11.87 -28.85
C ALA A 740 -2.97 -13.36 -29.25
N GLU A 741 -4.17 -13.96 -29.14
CA GLU A 741 -4.44 -15.37 -29.49
C GLU A 741 -3.52 -16.37 -28.76
N LYS A 742 -3.13 -16.07 -27.51
CA LYS A 742 -2.32 -16.98 -26.68
C LYS A 742 -3.10 -18.19 -26.15
N PHE A 743 -4.42 -18.14 -26.18
CA PHE A 743 -5.31 -19.16 -25.64
C PHE A 743 -6.05 -19.85 -26.78
N ASN A 744 -6.23 -21.17 -26.67
CA ASN A 744 -7.14 -21.88 -27.55
C ASN A 744 -8.61 -21.48 -27.26
N LYS A 745 -9.55 -21.99 -28.07
CA LYS A 745 -10.96 -21.60 -27.97
C LYS A 745 -11.53 -21.91 -26.59
N GLU A 746 -11.30 -23.11 -26.09
CA GLU A 746 -11.82 -23.61 -24.83
C GLU A 746 -11.27 -22.79 -23.64
N GLU A 747 -9.96 -22.53 -23.62
CA GLU A 747 -9.29 -21.70 -22.61
C GLU A 747 -9.79 -20.26 -22.61
N ARG A 748 -9.97 -19.67 -23.79
CA ARG A 748 -10.52 -18.32 -23.92
C ARG A 748 -11.93 -18.25 -23.36
N ASP A 749 -12.78 -19.22 -23.71
CA ASP A 749 -14.18 -19.26 -23.26
C ASP A 749 -14.25 -19.44 -21.73
N GLU A 750 -13.34 -20.21 -21.13
CA GLU A 750 -13.14 -20.33 -19.68
C GLU A 750 -12.76 -18.99 -19.03
N ILE A 751 -11.76 -18.28 -19.56
CA ILE A 751 -11.32 -16.98 -19.03
C ILE A 751 -12.45 -15.96 -19.12
N LEU A 752 -13.14 -15.88 -20.26
CA LEU A 752 -14.27 -14.96 -20.43
C LEU A 752 -15.41 -15.29 -19.46
N SER A 753 -15.74 -16.57 -19.28
CA SER A 753 -16.75 -16.97 -18.30
C SER A 753 -16.39 -16.58 -16.88
N PHE A 754 -15.10 -16.65 -16.50
CA PHE A 754 -14.64 -16.17 -15.21
C PHE A 754 -14.80 -14.65 -15.10
N LEU A 755 -14.32 -13.89 -16.09
CA LEU A 755 -14.36 -12.43 -16.09
C LEU A 755 -15.79 -11.89 -16.02
N ASP A 756 -16.73 -12.49 -16.76
CA ASP A 756 -18.15 -12.13 -16.76
C ASP A 756 -18.76 -12.21 -15.36
N LEU A 757 -18.41 -13.25 -14.60
CA LEU A 757 -18.93 -13.48 -13.25
C LEU A 757 -18.16 -12.70 -12.19
N ALA A 758 -16.86 -12.49 -12.39
CA ALA A 758 -16.02 -11.69 -11.52
C ALA A 758 -16.31 -10.18 -11.64
N PHE A 759 -16.84 -9.72 -12.76
CA PHE A 759 -17.05 -8.30 -13.06
C PHE A 759 -17.81 -7.55 -11.97
N VAL A 760 -18.87 -8.15 -11.41
CA VAL A 760 -19.67 -7.50 -10.35
C VAL A 760 -18.85 -7.23 -9.09
N ARG A 761 -17.93 -8.15 -8.74
CA ARG A 761 -17.00 -7.98 -7.61
C ARG A 761 -15.92 -6.97 -7.95
N LEU A 762 -15.32 -7.07 -9.14
CA LEU A 762 -14.29 -6.15 -9.61
C LEU A 762 -14.77 -4.70 -9.63
N ASP A 763 -15.99 -4.47 -10.14
CA ASP A 763 -16.64 -3.16 -10.12
C ASP A 763 -16.88 -2.69 -8.68
N ALA A 764 -17.48 -3.52 -7.82
CA ALA A 764 -17.71 -3.15 -6.42
C ALA A 764 -16.41 -2.77 -5.69
N TRP A 765 -15.31 -3.50 -5.92
CA TRP A 765 -14.01 -3.18 -5.34
C TRP A 765 -13.44 -1.86 -5.87
N PHE A 766 -13.56 -1.62 -7.17
CA PHE A 766 -13.13 -0.38 -7.79
C PHE A 766 -13.96 0.83 -7.29
N GLN A 767 -15.28 0.67 -7.21
CA GLN A 767 -16.18 1.68 -6.63
C GLN A 767 -15.84 1.95 -5.17
N TRP A 768 -15.65 0.91 -4.36
CA TRP A 768 -15.20 1.05 -2.98
C TRP A 768 -13.90 1.82 -2.89
N PHE A 769 -12.91 1.47 -3.72
CA PHE A 769 -11.62 2.16 -3.74
C PHE A 769 -11.79 3.64 -4.11
N ASN A 770 -12.53 3.98 -5.17
CA ASN A 770 -12.71 5.38 -5.57
C ASN A 770 -13.56 6.21 -4.59
N THR A 771 -14.58 5.60 -3.98
CA THR A 771 -15.49 6.29 -3.05
C THR A 771 -14.88 6.45 -1.67
N SER A 772 -14.33 5.39 -1.08
CA SER A 772 -13.67 5.43 0.23
C SER A 772 -12.46 6.36 0.23
N GLN A 773 -11.82 6.53 -0.93
CA GLN A 773 -10.70 7.44 -1.12
C GLN A 773 -11.12 8.82 -1.70
N LYS A 774 -12.43 9.15 -1.86
CA LYS A 774 -12.92 10.47 -2.35
C LYS A 774 -12.40 11.64 -1.52
N ALA A 775 -12.40 11.50 -0.20
CA ALA A 775 -11.83 12.50 0.71
C ALA A 775 -10.33 12.73 0.47
N ALA A 776 -9.60 11.80 -0.14
CA ALA A 776 -8.20 12.02 -0.52
C ALA A 776 -8.09 13.10 -1.60
N ILE A 777 -9.00 13.15 -2.58
CA ILE A 777 -9.01 14.18 -3.64
C ILE A 777 -9.38 15.56 -3.05
N GLY A 778 -10.40 15.62 -2.18
CA GLY A 778 -10.72 16.84 -1.45
C GLY A 778 -9.54 17.33 -0.61
N ASN A 779 -8.92 16.44 0.17
CA ASN A 779 -7.76 16.79 1.01
C ASN A 779 -6.54 17.21 0.20
N MET A 780 -6.33 16.61 -0.97
CA MET A 780 -5.25 16.95 -1.87
C MET A 780 -5.44 18.34 -2.48
N LEU A 781 -6.61 18.63 -3.05
CA LEU A 781 -6.91 19.92 -3.67
C LEU A 781 -6.98 21.04 -2.62
N GLY A 782 -7.55 20.75 -1.44
CA GLY A 782 -7.55 21.66 -0.29
C GLY A 782 -6.21 21.72 0.46
N GLY A 783 -5.22 20.93 0.04
CA GLY A 783 -3.83 20.98 0.49
C GLY A 783 -2.93 21.83 -0.41
N ILE A 784 -3.46 22.44 -1.48
CA ILE A 784 -2.71 23.36 -2.33
C ILE A 784 -2.49 24.68 -1.58
N GLY A 785 -1.23 25.08 -1.45
CA GLY A 785 -0.79 26.30 -0.79
C GLY A 785 -0.15 27.30 -1.75
N TYR A 786 -0.03 28.54 -1.26
CA TYR A 786 0.75 29.60 -1.88
C TYR A 786 1.76 30.11 -0.86
N PHE A 787 3.03 30.07 -1.25
CA PHE A 787 4.15 30.42 -0.39
C PHE A 787 4.98 31.51 -1.06
N TYR A 788 5.44 32.48 -0.27
CA TYR A 788 6.32 33.55 -0.74
C TYR A 788 7.41 33.83 0.29
N GLY A 789 8.64 34.02 -0.17
CA GLY A 789 9.77 34.39 0.69
C GLY A 789 11.11 34.05 0.08
N GLN A 790 12.14 33.96 0.91
CA GLN A 790 13.49 33.55 0.50
C GLN A 790 13.90 32.26 1.20
N SER A 791 14.35 31.30 0.41
CA SER A 791 14.95 30.06 0.94
C SER A 791 16.42 30.28 1.27
N LYS A 792 16.92 29.66 2.34
CA LYS A 792 18.35 29.64 2.66
C LYS A 792 19.02 28.50 1.88
N ILE A 793 20.14 28.77 1.21
CA ILE A 793 20.94 27.78 0.51
C ILE A 793 22.38 27.75 1.05
N LYS A 794 23.00 26.57 1.10
CA LYS A 794 24.40 26.48 1.56
C LYS A 794 25.33 27.16 0.55
N ALA A 795 26.25 28.00 1.03
CA ALA A 795 27.23 28.65 0.18
C ALA A 795 28.16 27.59 -0.47
N PRO A 796 28.47 27.69 -1.78
CA PRO A 796 29.48 26.84 -2.40
C PRO A 796 30.83 27.07 -1.70
N LYS A 797 31.56 25.99 -1.36
CA LYS A 797 32.96 26.15 -0.95
C LYS A 797 33.72 26.73 -2.15
N SER A 798 34.31 27.91 -2.00
CA SER A 798 35.21 28.45 -3.02
C SER A 798 36.33 27.43 -3.26
N THR A 799 36.35 26.79 -4.42
CA THR A 799 37.56 26.17 -4.94
C THR A 799 38.62 27.27 -4.99
N GLN A 800 39.63 27.18 -4.13
CA GLN A 800 40.89 27.85 -4.40
C GLN A 800 41.33 27.35 -5.77
N LEU A 801 41.21 28.20 -6.78
CA LEU A 801 41.88 28.03 -8.06
C LEU A 801 43.38 28.10 -7.75
N GLU A 802 44.01 26.96 -7.50
CA GLU A 802 45.43 26.81 -7.74
C GLU A 802 45.63 27.09 -9.23
N GLY A 803 46.15 28.28 -9.54
CA GLY A 803 46.43 28.70 -10.90
C GLY A 803 47.39 27.70 -11.55
N PRO A 804 47.15 27.25 -12.79
CA PRO A 804 48.15 26.50 -13.51
C PRO A 804 49.30 27.44 -13.87
N GLY A 805 50.53 27.00 -13.60
CA GLY A 805 51.75 27.68 -14.03
C GLY A 805 51.81 27.87 -15.55
N PRO A 806 52.71 28.75 -16.03
CA PRO A 806 52.70 29.19 -17.41
C PRO A 806 53.23 28.06 -18.30
N ASN A 807 52.38 27.49 -19.16
CA ASN A 807 52.84 26.86 -20.38
C ASN A 807 51.74 26.81 -21.45
N GLU A 808 51.99 27.65 -22.46
CA GLU A 808 51.70 27.58 -23.90
C GLU A 808 50.63 26.62 -24.46
N ASN A 809 49.83 27.24 -25.34
CA ASN A 809 49.12 26.71 -26.50
C ASN A 809 47.84 25.90 -26.27
N ARG A 810 46.68 26.58 -26.42
CA ARG A 810 45.53 26.08 -27.19
C ARG A 810 44.66 27.23 -27.74
N PRO A 811 44.07 27.07 -28.94
CA PRO A 811 43.47 28.15 -29.72
C PRO A 811 42.04 28.50 -29.27
N GLU A 812 41.67 29.76 -29.47
CA GLU A 812 40.34 30.32 -29.23
C GLU A 812 39.26 29.61 -30.06
N PRO A 813 38.07 29.31 -29.50
CA PRO A 813 36.89 29.00 -30.30
C PRO A 813 36.18 30.31 -30.73
N GLU A 814 35.89 30.40 -32.02
CA GLU A 814 35.08 31.46 -32.63
C GLU A 814 33.66 31.56 -32.04
N PRO A 815 33.05 32.77 -32.06
CA PRO A 815 31.68 32.98 -31.62
C PRO A 815 30.71 32.68 -32.78
N ASN A 816 29.68 31.86 -32.57
CA ASN A 816 28.33 32.03 -33.15
C ASN A 816 27.48 30.76 -32.98
N ILE A 817 26.59 30.75 -31.97
CA ILE A 817 25.18 30.38 -32.15
C ILE A 817 24.36 31.27 -31.20
N GLN A 818 23.75 32.32 -31.76
CA GLN A 818 22.64 33.04 -31.12
C GLN A 818 21.43 32.11 -31.08
N THR A 819 21.02 31.67 -29.89
CA THR A 819 19.64 31.23 -29.65
C THR A 819 18.89 32.36 -28.97
N HIS A 820 17.95 32.94 -29.72
CA HIS A 820 16.98 33.89 -29.20
C HIS A 820 16.02 33.20 -28.23
N MET A 821 16.18 33.43 -26.92
CA MET A 821 15.06 33.50 -25.99
C MET A 821 15.05 34.91 -25.38
N PRO A 822 13.90 35.60 -25.34
CA PRO A 822 13.81 36.92 -24.74
C PRO A 822 13.75 36.76 -23.22
N ILE A 823 14.90 36.61 -22.57
CA ILE A 823 15.01 36.75 -21.13
C ILE A 823 15.32 38.22 -20.84
N ASN A 824 14.50 38.82 -20.00
CA ASN A 824 14.48 40.24 -19.71
C ASN A 824 15.84 40.67 -19.10
N ASN A 825 16.64 41.43 -19.86
CA ASN A 825 18.01 41.87 -19.51
C ASN A 825 18.14 42.70 -18.20
N LYS A 826 17.04 42.97 -17.49
CA LYS A 826 17.05 43.64 -16.18
C LYS A 826 17.46 42.71 -15.04
N GLN A 827 17.15 41.41 -15.11
CA GLN A 827 17.50 40.45 -14.06
C GLN A 827 19.00 40.09 -14.05
N ILE A 828 19.68 40.19 -15.19
CA ILE A 828 21.12 39.87 -15.32
C ILE A 828 22.00 40.95 -14.69
N ILE A 829 21.56 42.22 -14.69
CA ILE A 829 22.33 43.32 -14.11
C ILE A 829 22.15 43.38 -12.57
N GLU A 830 21.00 42.94 -12.04
CA GLU A 830 20.79 42.84 -10.58
C GLU A 830 21.44 41.59 -9.96
N PHE A 831 21.65 40.51 -10.73
CA PHE A 831 22.31 39.29 -10.24
C PHE A 831 23.77 39.51 -9.82
N ASN A 832 24.48 40.45 -10.47
CA ASN A 832 25.86 40.80 -10.11
C ASN A 832 25.97 41.73 -8.89
N VAL A 833 24.87 42.34 -8.44
CA VAL A 833 24.88 43.27 -7.29
C VAL A 833 24.60 42.54 -5.96
N PHE A 834 23.94 41.38 -5.97
CA PHE A 834 23.60 40.63 -4.75
C PHE A 834 24.70 39.70 -4.22
N GLN A 835 25.84 39.56 -4.91
CA GLN A 835 27.03 38.84 -4.41
C GLN A 835 27.80 39.58 -3.30
N LEU A 836 27.33 40.75 -2.82
CA LEU A 836 28.08 41.62 -1.91
C LEU A 836 27.53 41.79 -0.49
N GLN A 837 26.68 40.90 0.02
CA GLN A 837 26.31 40.92 1.45
C GLN A 837 26.28 39.53 2.10
N ALA A 838 27.40 38.81 2.02
CA ALA A 838 27.71 37.83 3.06
C ALA A 838 28.09 38.60 4.34
N LYS A 839 27.11 38.83 5.23
CA LYS A 839 27.43 39.27 6.59
C LYS A 839 27.98 38.08 7.36
N SER A 840 29.16 38.28 7.91
CA SER A 840 29.89 37.37 8.80
C SER A 840 29.00 36.92 9.96
N GLU A 841 28.57 35.65 9.92
CA GLU A 841 28.55 34.70 11.04
C GLU A 841 27.80 33.39 10.70
N ASP A 842 27.10 33.29 9.56
CA ASP A 842 26.44 32.04 9.13
C ASP A 842 26.81 31.61 7.68
N GLU A 843 27.19 30.34 7.48
CA GLU A 843 27.60 29.73 6.18
C GLU A 843 26.46 29.49 5.16
N PHE A 844 25.59 30.48 4.86
CA PHE A 844 24.53 30.32 3.85
C PHE A 844 24.31 31.57 2.97
N LEU A 845 23.85 31.36 1.74
CA LEU A 845 23.33 32.39 0.84
C LEU A 845 21.79 32.41 0.89
N LEU A 846 21.19 33.55 0.57
CA LEU A 846 19.74 33.65 0.38
C LEU A 846 19.41 33.48 -1.10
N TYR A 847 18.43 32.62 -1.39
CA TYR A 847 17.81 32.56 -2.71
C TYR A 847 17.04 33.85 -2.99
N TRP A 848 16.77 34.18 -4.26
CA TRP A 848 15.95 35.34 -4.56
C TRP A 848 14.53 35.17 -3.97
N PRO A 849 13.82 36.27 -3.65
CA PRO A 849 12.43 36.19 -3.24
C PRO A 849 11.61 35.51 -4.33
N ALA A 850 10.93 34.42 -3.98
CA ALA A 850 10.21 33.60 -4.94
C ALA A 850 8.82 33.26 -4.44
N GLU A 851 7.91 33.05 -5.40
CA GLU A 851 6.56 32.57 -5.15
C GLU A 851 6.42 31.11 -5.56
N LEU A 852 5.61 30.37 -4.83
CA LEU A 852 5.31 28.98 -5.13
C LEU A 852 3.86 28.65 -4.84
N TYR A 853 3.12 28.33 -5.89
CA TYR A 853 1.81 27.71 -5.82
C TYR A 853 1.93 26.19 -6.02
N THR A 854 1.62 25.38 -5.00
CA THR A 854 1.87 23.93 -5.04
C THR A 854 1.04 23.13 -4.04
N ALA A 855 0.82 21.84 -4.31
CA ALA A 855 0.27 20.91 -3.33
C ALA A 855 1.29 20.60 -2.21
N VAL A 856 0.80 20.37 -1.00
CA VAL A 856 1.65 19.93 0.12
C VAL A 856 1.43 18.44 0.45
N PRO A 857 2.49 17.68 0.80
CA PRO A 857 2.37 16.25 1.05
C PRO A 857 1.57 15.92 2.32
N SER A 858 1.67 16.77 3.33
CA SER A 858 1.04 16.57 4.62
C SER A 858 0.85 17.90 5.32
N ARG A 859 -0.40 18.25 5.62
CA ARG A 859 -0.75 19.48 6.37
C ARG A 859 -0.13 19.54 7.78
N PRO A 860 -0.09 18.46 8.57
CA PRO A 860 0.55 18.51 9.90
C PRO A 860 2.07 18.32 9.89
N VAL A 861 2.64 17.58 8.92
CA VAL A 861 4.06 17.19 8.97
C VAL A 861 4.92 17.94 7.94
N PHE A 862 4.37 18.23 6.77
CA PHE A 862 5.08 18.86 5.65
C PHE A 862 4.26 20.00 5.03
N PRO A 863 3.92 21.07 5.76
CA PRO A 863 3.05 22.13 5.26
C PRO A 863 3.80 23.13 4.37
N ARG A 864 4.51 22.63 3.35
CA ARG A 864 5.35 23.41 2.44
C ARG A 864 5.48 22.72 1.10
N GLY A 865 5.94 23.47 0.10
CA GLY A 865 6.25 22.90 -1.20
C GLY A 865 7.35 21.85 -1.13
N PHE A 866 7.06 20.67 -1.66
CA PHE A 866 7.98 19.54 -1.67
C PHE A 866 8.03 18.93 -3.07
N LEU A 867 9.10 19.23 -3.80
CA LEU A 867 9.21 18.92 -5.23
C LEU A 867 9.08 17.42 -5.52
N TRP A 868 9.56 16.58 -4.60
CA TRP A 868 9.49 15.12 -4.69
C TRP A 868 8.05 14.63 -4.86
N ASP A 869 7.14 15.10 -4.01
CA ASP A 869 5.78 14.57 -3.93
C ASP A 869 4.90 15.16 -5.02
N GLU A 870 5.31 16.30 -5.57
CA GLU A 870 4.50 17.06 -6.52
C GLU A 870 4.16 16.26 -7.78
N GLY A 871 5.08 15.47 -8.31
CA GLY A 871 4.76 14.61 -9.45
C GLY A 871 3.66 13.58 -9.20
N PHE A 872 3.60 13.04 -7.98
CA PHE A 872 2.49 12.18 -7.59
C PHE A 872 1.21 12.99 -7.44
N HIS A 873 1.31 14.22 -6.94
CA HIS A 873 0.14 15.08 -6.87
C HIS A 873 -0.45 15.38 -8.26
N GLN A 874 0.42 15.63 -9.24
CA GLN A 874 -0.02 16.01 -10.57
C GLN A 874 -0.79 14.91 -11.31
N LEU A 875 -0.57 13.62 -11.00
CA LEU A 875 -1.33 12.52 -11.60
C LEU A 875 -2.84 12.61 -11.37
N LEU A 876 -3.26 13.15 -10.21
CA LEU A 876 -4.68 13.32 -9.87
C LEU A 876 -5.17 14.74 -10.19
N VAL A 877 -4.35 15.76 -9.91
CA VAL A 877 -4.71 17.16 -10.18
C VAL A 877 -4.94 17.39 -11.67
N TRP A 878 -4.14 16.77 -12.56
CA TRP A 878 -4.31 16.95 -14.01
C TRP A 878 -5.66 16.42 -14.51
N ARG A 879 -6.09 15.30 -13.92
CA ARG A 879 -7.34 14.62 -14.27
C ARG A 879 -8.54 15.44 -13.82
N TRP A 880 -8.41 16.12 -12.68
CA TRP A 880 -9.41 17.04 -12.15
C TRP A 880 -9.47 18.37 -12.90
N ASP A 881 -8.33 19.08 -13.01
CA ASP A 881 -8.20 20.31 -13.76
C ASP A 881 -6.75 20.52 -14.22
N PHE A 882 -6.50 20.21 -15.50
CA PHE A 882 -5.18 20.32 -16.11
C PHE A 882 -4.57 21.74 -16.01
N ARG A 883 -5.39 22.79 -15.83
CA ARG A 883 -4.87 24.16 -15.73
C ARG A 883 -4.22 24.40 -14.37
N ILE A 884 -4.77 23.84 -13.29
CA ILE A 884 -4.13 23.86 -11.96
C ILE A 884 -2.77 23.15 -12.03
N THR A 885 -2.70 22.03 -12.74
CA THR A 885 -1.42 21.33 -13.00
C THR A 885 -0.42 22.24 -13.68
N LEU A 886 -0.79 22.87 -14.79
CA LEU A 886 0.12 23.74 -15.54
C LEU A 886 0.60 24.94 -14.71
N GLU A 887 -0.27 25.51 -13.87
CA GLU A 887 0.10 26.58 -12.93
C GLU A 887 1.13 26.11 -11.90
N ILE A 888 0.91 24.96 -11.25
CA ILE A 888 1.85 24.42 -10.26
C ILE A 888 3.19 24.06 -10.91
N LEU A 889 3.15 23.40 -12.07
CA LEU A 889 4.37 23.07 -12.83
C LEU A 889 5.15 24.33 -13.23
N GLY A 890 4.45 25.37 -13.71
CA GLY A 890 5.05 26.66 -14.03
C GLY A 890 5.75 27.29 -12.83
N ASN A 891 5.06 27.35 -11.67
CA ASN A 891 5.62 27.92 -10.44
C ASN A 891 6.88 27.17 -9.98
N TRP A 892 6.91 25.83 -10.08
CA TRP A 892 8.11 25.06 -9.78
C TRP A 892 9.27 25.33 -10.76
N LEU A 893 8.97 25.48 -12.05
CA LEU A 893 9.98 25.78 -13.07
C LEU A 893 10.55 27.20 -12.92
N ASP A 894 9.76 28.16 -12.42
CA ASP A 894 10.23 29.51 -12.13
C ASP A 894 11.23 29.57 -10.95
N LEU A 895 11.29 28.53 -10.12
CA LEU A 895 12.28 28.39 -9.05
C LEU A 895 13.63 27.83 -9.53
N MET A 896 13.74 27.48 -10.81
CA MET A 896 14.95 26.88 -11.38
C MET A 896 16.07 27.92 -11.51
N ASN A 897 17.25 27.61 -10.97
CA ASN A 897 18.43 28.45 -11.16
C ASN A 897 19.06 28.26 -12.55
N ILE A 898 20.10 29.06 -12.84
CA ILE A 898 20.83 29.02 -14.11
C ILE A 898 21.46 27.66 -14.43
N ASP A 899 21.73 26.85 -13.40
CA ASP A 899 22.28 25.50 -13.52
C ASP A 899 21.20 24.41 -13.67
N GLY A 900 19.92 24.80 -13.78
CA GLY A 900 18.79 23.88 -13.90
C GLY A 900 18.36 23.23 -12.59
N TRP A 901 18.85 23.70 -11.44
CA TRP A 901 18.51 23.20 -10.12
C TRP A 901 17.31 23.93 -9.52
N ILE A 902 16.36 23.16 -8.99
CA ILE A 902 15.21 23.63 -8.21
C ILE A 902 15.40 23.10 -6.79
N PRO A 903 15.28 23.89 -5.71
CA PRO A 903 15.39 23.37 -4.36
C PRO A 903 14.31 22.31 -4.04
N ARG A 904 14.71 21.24 -3.34
CA ARG A 904 13.88 20.08 -2.99
C ARG A 904 12.65 20.45 -2.17
N GLU A 905 12.91 21.27 -1.15
CA GLU A 905 11.93 21.75 -0.19
C GLU A 905 11.95 23.27 -0.26
N GLN A 906 10.77 23.86 -0.42
CA GLN A 906 10.63 25.30 -0.53
C GLN A 906 10.10 25.83 0.78
N ILE A 907 11.00 26.48 1.51
CA ILE A 907 10.74 27.05 2.84
C ILE A 907 10.56 28.55 2.63
N LEU A 908 9.42 28.90 2.07
CA LEU A 908 9.11 30.26 1.66
C LEU A 908 8.11 30.85 2.66
N GLY A 909 8.60 31.83 3.44
CA GLY A 909 7.81 32.55 4.43
C GLY A 909 7.94 32.02 5.85
N ASP A 910 7.61 32.88 6.83
CA ASP A 910 7.83 32.63 8.26
C ASP A 910 6.96 31.48 8.79
N GLU A 911 5.74 31.32 8.26
CA GLU A 911 4.86 30.22 8.63
C GLU A 911 5.44 28.84 8.29
N ALA A 912 5.96 28.68 7.07
CA ALA A 912 6.61 27.45 6.64
C ALA A 912 7.90 27.21 7.44
N LEU A 913 8.68 28.26 7.70
CA LEU A 913 9.91 28.20 8.47
C LEU A 913 9.68 27.75 9.93
N SER A 914 8.60 28.24 10.56
CA SER A 914 8.27 27.94 11.95
C SER A 914 8.02 26.45 12.23
N LYS A 915 7.63 25.68 11.21
CA LYS A 915 7.30 24.26 11.31
C LYS A 915 8.46 23.34 10.91
N ILE A 916 9.68 23.87 10.77
CA ILE A 916 10.83 23.12 10.30
C ILE A 916 11.96 23.13 11.33
N PRO A 917 12.48 21.95 11.74
CA PRO A 917 13.66 21.89 12.59
C PRO A 917 14.86 22.60 11.93
N LYS A 918 15.65 23.32 12.72
CA LYS A 918 16.76 24.19 12.25
C LYS A 918 17.70 23.50 11.26
N GLN A 919 17.95 22.19 11.40
CA GLN A 919 18.84 21.45 10.51
C GLN A 919 18.32 21.27 9.06
N TYR A 920 17.04 21.50 8.79
CA TYR A 920 16.44 21.34 7.45
C TYR A 920 16.14 22.68 6.75
N VAL A 921 16.41 23.80 7.44
CA VAL A 921 16.13 25.15 6.92
C VAL A 921 17.01 25.51 5.73
N VAL A 922 18.26 25.02 5.71
CA VAL A 922 19.23 25.33 4.66
C VAL A 922 19.20 24.24 3.58
N GLN A 923 18.79 24.61 2.37
CA GLN A 923 18.83 23.75 1.19
C GLN A 923 20.26 23.63 0.66
N ILE A 924 20.61 22.46 0.11
CA ILE A 924 21.98 22.19 -0.34
C ILE A 924 21.96 21.98 -1.85
N PRO A 925 22.50 22.90 -2.66
CA PRO A 925 22.47 22.80 -4.12
C PRO A 925 23.14 21.55 -4.71
N SER A 926 24.08 20.92 -3.99
CA SER A 926 24.69 19.64 -4.39
C SER A 926 23.77 18.42 -4.22
N ASN A 927 22.59 18.60 -3.61
CA ASN A 927 21.54 17.59 -3.52
C ASN A 927 20.58 17.78 -4.71
N GLY A 928 20.73 16.96 -5.75
CA GLY A 928 19.73 16.81 -6.82
C GLY A 928 18.37 16.25 -6.35
N ASN A 929 17.35 16.38 -7.20
CA ASN A 929 15.97 15.97 -6.91
C ASN A 929 15.49 14.91 -7.89
N PRO A 930 14.64 13.95 -7.47
CA PRO A 930 13.95 13.11 -8.44
C PRO A 930 13.01 13.99 -9.28
N PRO A 931 12.87 13.78 -10.60
CA PRO A 931 11.98 14.48 -11.48
C PRO A 931 10.66 13.74 -11.53
N THR A 932 9.96 13.75 -10.40
CA THR A 932 8.57 13.33 -10.34
C THR A 932 7.68 14.31 -11.13
N LEU A 933 8.08 15.57 -11.22
CA LEU A 933 7.35 16.69 -11.85
C LEU A 933 7.05 16.54 -13.36
N LEU A 934 7.67 15.56 -14.02
CA LEU A 934 7.68 15.45 -15.47
C LEU A 934 6.95 14.16 -15.85
N LEU A 935 5.62 14.15 -16.02
CA LEU A 935 4.82 13.00 -16.52
C LEU A 935 3.89 13.24 -17.74
N ALA A 936 4.10 14.24 -18.62
CA ALA A 936 3.30 14.45 -19.85
C ALA A 936 4.07 14.84 -21.13
N SER A 937 4.08 13.95 -22.13
CA SER A 937 4.41 14.08 -23.56
C SER A 937 5.77 14.71 -24.00
N SER A 938 6.16 15.91 -23.55
CA SER A 938 7.51 16.51 -23.79
C SER A 938 8.56 16.04 -22.78
N ILE A 939 8.17 15.05 -22.01
CA ILE A 939 8.72 14.68 -20.73
C ILE A 939 9.40 13.32 -20.79
N LEU A 940 8.98 12.47 -21.74
CA LEU A 940 9.53 11.12 -21.87
C LEU A 940 11.05 11.19 -22.01
N GLU A 941 11.58 12.13 -22.79
CA GLU A 941 13.02 12.38 -22.87
C GLU A 941 13.67 12.63 -21.52
N LYS A 942 13.10 13.54 -20.73
CA LYS A 942 13.60 13.91 -19.40
C LYS A 942 13.45 12.77 -18.39
N GLN A 943 12.43 11.92 -18.53
CA GLN A 943 12.28 10.71 -17.74
C GLN A 943 13.32 9.67 -18.10
N LEU A 944 13.57 9.46 -19.41
CA LEU A 944 14.63 8.59 -19.89
C LEU A 944 16.00 9.10 -19.41
N ASP A 945 16.24 10.41 -19.48
CA ASP A 945 17.45 11.05 -18.93
C ASP A 945 17.57 10.85 -17.42
N LEU A 946 16.48 11.04 -16.66
CA LEU A 946 16.50 10.75 -15.23
C LEU A 946 16.89 9.31 -14.98
N ILE A 947 16.11 8.37 -15.52
CA ILE A 947 16.20 6.99 -15.07
C ILE A 947 17.56 6.44 -15.46
N SER A 948 18.15 6.88 -16.57
CA SER A 948 19.51 6.53 -16.98
C SER A 948 20.62 7.32 -16.27
N ASN A 949 20.29 8.29 -15.40
CA ASN A 949 21.28 9.11 -14.71
C ASN A 949 21.96 8.35 -13.56
N LYS A 950 23.23 7.99 -13.77
CA LYS A 950 24.12 7.27 -12.83
C LYS A 950 24.35 8.02 -11.50
N SER A 951 24.18 9.34 -11.50
CA SER A 951 24.33 10.18 -10.31
C SER A 951 23.05 10.31 -9.49
N ILE A 952 21.88 9.96 -10.04
CA ILE A 952 20.58 10.13 -9.36
C ILE A 952 19.97 8.78 -8.99
N VAL A 953 19.30 8.08 -9.91
CA VAL A 953 18.53 6.86 -9.60
C VAL A 953 19.12 5.59 -10.19
N TRP A 954 20.13 5.69 -11.05
CA TRP A 954 20.74 4.51 -11.66
C TRP A 954 21.88 3.93 -10.81
N SER A 955 21.93 2.61 -10.75
CA SER A 955 23.03 1.83 -10.19
C SER A 955 23.39 0.66 -11.11
N ASP A 956 24.54 0.05 -10.89
CA ASP A 956 24.99 -1.15 -11.61
C ASP A 956 24.17 -2.40 -11.28
N TYR A 957 23.18 -2.28 -10.38
CA TYR A 957 22.35 -3.37 -9.86
C TYR A 957 20.85 -3.19 -10.13
N GLY A 958 20.43 -2.02 -10.65
CA GLY A 958 19.03 -1.67 -10.89
C GLY A 958 18.70 -0.22 -10.54
N LEU A 959 17.44 0.18 -10.75
CA LEU A 959 16.96 1.50 -10.35
C LEU A 959 16.65 1.56 -8.87
N LEU A 960 17.12 2.63 -8.23
CA LEU A 960 16.91 2.92 -6.82
C LEU A 960 15.47 3.38 -6.57
N SER A 961 14.88 2.98 -5.45
CA SER A 961 13.58 3.49 -4.96
C SER A 961 13.60 4.99 -4.70
N LEU A 962 14.78 5.53 -4.38
CA LEU A 962 15.00 6.93 -4.04
C LEU A 962 16.32 7.40 -4.67
N GLY A 963 16.32 8.55 -5.35
CA GLY A 963 17.54 9.10 -5.93
C GLY A 963 18.61 9.39 -4.86
N LYS A 964 19.88 9.10 -5.16
CA LYS A 964 21.08 9.32 -4.32
C LYS A 964 21.19 10.75 -3.81
N THR A 965 20.60 11.65 -4.58
CA THR A 965 20.62 13.08 -4.33
C THR A 965 19.57 13.56 -3.35
N SER A 966 18.59 12.72 -2.99
CA SER A 966 17.55 13.02 -2.01
C SER A 966 18.11 13.21 -0.61
N SER A 967 17.59 14.19 0.14
CA SER A 967 17.98 14.33 1.55
C SER A 967 17.48 13.20 2.45
N LEU A 968 16.55 12.35 1.97
CA LEU A 968 16.08 11.14 2.65
C LEU A 968 16.81 9.87 2.20
N TYR A 969 17.75 9.97 1.27
CA TYR A 969 18.48 8.80 0.76
C TYR A 969 19.24 8.12 1.89
N MET A 970 18.92 6.83 2.09
CA MET A 970 19.41 5.97 3.16
C MET A 970 19.21 6.53 4.58
N LYS A 971 18.28 7.47 4.78
CA LYS A 971 17.94 7.97 6.12
C LYS A 971 16.91 7.10 6.82
N TYR A 972 17.21 6.81 8.08
CA TYR A 972 16.30 6.16 9.00
C TYR A 972 15.04 7.01 9.24
N ASN A 973 13.90 6.37 9.46
CA ASN A 973 12.64 7.05 9.77
C ASN A 973 12.51 7.35 11.28
N THR A 974 13.03 6.43 12.11
CA THR A 974 13.25 6.56 13.56
C THR A 974 14.57 5.87 13.91
N GLU A 975 15.05 5.96 15.16
CA GLU A 975 16.28 5.29 15.60
C GLU A 975 16.30 3.78 15.28
N HIS A 976 15.13 3.15 15.18
CA HIS A 976 14.99 1.71 14.95
C HIS A 976 14.37 1.37 13.58
N GLU A 977 14.06 2.36 12.75
CA GLU A 977 13.45 2.17 11.42
C GLU A 977 14.45 2.48 10.31
N ALA A 978 15.06 1.41 9.79
CA ALA A 978 15.99 1.48 8.67
C ALA A 978 15.33 2.04 7.39
N PRO A 979 16.11 2.67 6.49
CA PRO A 979 15.62 3.11 5.19
C PRO A 979 15.16 1.91 4.34
N TYR A 980 13.86 1.86 4.04
CA TYR A 980 13.26 0.76 3.27
C TYR A 980 13.06 1.16 1.80
N TRP A 981 12.06 2.01 1.51
CA TRP A 981 11.85 2.63 0.18
C TRP A 981 12.67 3.91 -0.04
N ARG A 982 13.86 4.00 0.59
CA ARG A 982 14.69 5.22 0.64
C ARG A 982 16.05 5.08 -0.05
N GLY A 983 16.14 4.18 -1.02
CA GLY A 983 17.36 4.00 -1.81
C GLY A 983 17.51 2.58 -2.37
N ALA A 984 17.05 1.57 -1.63
CA ALA A 984 17.11 0.18 -2.07
C ALA A 984 16.42 -0.07 -3.42
N ILE A 985 16.81 -1.15 -4.09
CA ILE A 985 16.33 -1.54 -5.42
C ILE A 985 15.24 -2.60 -5.26
N TRP A 986 14.06 -2.33 -5.84
CA TRP A 986 12.86 -3.17 -5.70
C TRP A 986 12.42 -3.72 -7.05
N MET A 987 12.22 -5.04 -7.12
CA MET A 987 12.00 -5.72 -8.39
C MET A 987 10.65 -5.40 -9.03
N ASN A 988 9.57 -5.30 -8.25
CA ASN A 988 8.24 -4.90 -8.74
C ASN A 988 8.29 -3.61 -9.57
N MET A 989 8.86 -2.54 -9.02
CA MET A 989 8.91 -1.24 -9.71
C MET A 989 9.88 -1.25 -10.89
N ASN A 990 11.01 -1.95 -10.75
CA ASN A 990 11.97 -2.13 -11.85
C ASN A 990 11.34 -2.91 -13.01
N TYR A 991 10.53 -3.94 -12.73
CA TYR A 991 9.78 -4.69 -13.72
C TYR A 991 8.77 -3.80 -14.46
N MET A 992 7.99 -2.99 -13.75
CA MET A 992 7.04 -2.05 -14.39
C MET A 992 7.78 -1.05 -15.29
N ILE A 993 8.90 -0.49 -14.82
CA ILE A 993 9.72 0.43 -15.61
C ILE A 993 10.32 -0.25 -16.84
N LEU A 994 10.88 -1.46 -16.70
CA LEU A 994 11.37 -2.25 -17.81
C LEU A 994 10.27 -2.54 -18.83
N SER A 995 9.07 -2.84 -18.36
CA SER A 995 7.94 -3.08 -19.26
C SER A 995 7.54 -1.82 -20.04
N SER A 996 7.55 -0.65 -19.40
CA SER A 996 7.33 0.62 -20.12
C SER A 996 8.46 0.91 -21.10
N LEU A 997 9.72 0.73 -20.70
CA LEU A 997 10.89 0.93 -21.54
C LEU A 997 10.86 0.02 -22.77
N HIS A 998 10.49 -1.26 -22.58
CA HIS A 998 10.32 -2.20 -23.69
C HIS A 998 9.26 -1.70 -24.68
N HIS A 999 8.10 -1.26 -24.20
CA HIS A 999 7.07 -0.68 -25.06
C HIS A 999 7.60 0.51 -25.87
N TYR A 1000 8.25 1.47 -25.23
CA TYR A 1000 8.81 2.64 -25.94
C TYR A 1000 9.99 2.27 -26.85
N SER A 1001 10.65 1.13 -26.65
CA SER A 1001 11.73 0.65 -27.52
C SER A 1001 11.27 0.03 -28.84
N ILE A 1002 9.97 -0.27 -28.98
CA ILE A 1002 9.37 -0.92 -30.16
C ILE A 1002 8.31 -0.07 -30.86
N VAL A 1003 7.81 0.99 -30.22
CA VAL A 1003 6.88 1.94 -30.83
C VAL A 1003 7.67 3.02 -31.55
N ASP A 1004 7.29 3.32 -32.80
CA ASP A 1004 7.89 4.39 -33.59
C ASP A 1004 7.80 5.74 -32.87
N GLY A 1005 8.94 6.39 -32.66
CA GLY A 1005 9.01 7.69 -32.00
C GLY A 1005 10.45 8.18 -31.83
N PRO A 1006 10.65 9.48 -31.52
CA PRO A 1006 11.97 10.10 -31.46
C PRO A 1006 12.87 9.54 -30.33
N TYR A 1007 12.30 8.83 -29.36
CA TYR A 1007 13.00 8.30 -28.19
C TYR A 1007 13.16 6.77 -28.19
N MET A 1008 12.79 6.10 -29.29
CA MET A 1008 12.77 4.64 -29.39
C MET A 1008 14.13 4.01 -29.08
N ASP A 1009 15.20 4.47 -29.74
CA ASP A 1009 16.55 3.92 -29.55
C ASP A 1009 17.14 4.23 -28.16
N LYS A 1010 16.79 5.38 -27.60
CA LYS A 1010 17.17 5.76 -26.23
C LYS A 1010 16.51 4.84 -25.21
N ALA A 1011 15.20 4.60 -25.36
CA ALA A 1011 14.47 3.66 -24.52
C ALA A 1011 15.03 2.23 -24.64
N ARG A 1012 15.38 1.79 -25.86
CA ARG A 1012 16.01 0.47 -26.10
C ARG A 1012 17.34 0.33 -25.36
N THR A 1013 18.21 1.33 -25.47
CA THR A 1013 19.52 1.31 -24.80
C THR A 1013 19.37 1.19 -23.28
N ILE A 1014 18.47 1.99 -22.69
CA ILE A 1014 18.21 1.99 -21.25
C ILE A 1014 17.59 0.65 -20.81
N TYR A 1015 16.65 0.11 -21.60
CA TYR A 1015 16.06 -1.20 -21.35
C TYR A 1015 17.13 -2.30 -21.28
N GLU A 1016 18.00 -2.39 -22.28
CA GLU A 1016 19.04 -3.43 -22.38
C GLU A 1016 20.03 -3.35 -21.21
N GLU A 1017 20.52 -2.15 -20.86
CA GLU A 1017 21.46 -1.96 -19.75
C GLU A 1017 20.81 -2.26 -18.39
N LEU A 1018 19.59 -1.77 -18.15
CA LEU A 1018 18.87 -1.97 -16.88
C LEU A 1018 18.55 -3.46 -16.67
N ARG A 1019 18.05 -4.11 -17.72
CA ARG A 1019 17.74 -5.54 -17.72
C ARG A 1019 18.98 -6.37 -17.39
N SER A 1020 20.10 -6.09 -18.03
CA SER A 1020 21.37 -6.77 -17.78
C SER A 1020 21.85 -6.61 -16.33
N ASN A 1021 21.74 -5.39 -15.78
CA ASN A 1021 22.13 -5.09 -14.40
C ASN A 1021 21.30 -5.87 -13.38
N LEU A 1022 19.97 -5.91 -13.55
CA LEU A 1022 19.07 -6.63 -12.67
C LEU A 1022 19.32 -8.15 -12.71
N ILE A 1023 19.40 -8.74 -13.90
CA ILE A 1023 19.65 -10.19 -14.07
C ILE A 1023 20.97 -10.58 -13.40
N ARG A 1024 22.06 -9.89 -13.76
CA ARG A 1024 23.39 -10.16 -13.20
C ARG A 1024 23.44 -10.00 -11.68
N ASN A 1025 22.74 -9.00 -11.14
CA ASN A 1025 22.72 -8.79 -9.70
C ASN A 1025 21.98 -9.90 -8.96
N VAL A 1026 20.78 -10.29 -9.44
CA VAL A 1026 20.00 -11.36 -8.81
C VAL A 1026 20.74 -12.69 -8.92
N VAL A 1027 21.32 -13.00 -10.08
CA VAL A 1027 22.09 -14.24 -10.29
C VAL A 1027 23.29 -14.30 -9.34
N ARG A 1028 24.07 -13.22 -9.24
CA ARG A 1028 25.19 -13.14 -8.29
C ARG A 1028 24.76 -13.35 -6.84
N ASN A 1029 23.64 -12.76 -6.41
CA ASN A 1029 23.14 -12.94 -5.05
C ASN A 1029 22.66 -14.38 -4.81
N TYR A 1030 21.99 -14.98 -5.80
CA TYR A 1030 21.54 -16.35 -5.70
C TYR A 1030 22.72 -17.32 -5.62
N ASP A 1031 23.77 -17.13 -6.43
CA ASP A 1031 25.01 -17.92 -6.34
C ASP A 1031 25.69 -17.80 -4.97
N GLN A 1032 25.77 -16.57 -4.43
CA GLN A 1032 26.43 -16.33 -3.14
C GLN A 1032 25.63 -16.80 -1.92
N THR A 1033 24.30 -16.78 -1.99
CA THR A 1033 23.43 -16.95 -0.80
C THR A 1033 22.43 -18.09 -0.92
N GLY A 1034 22.18 -18.61 -2.12
CA GLY A 1034 21.11 -19.56 -2.41
C GLY A 1034 19.70 -18.95 -2.35
N TYR A 1035 19.56 -17.62 -2.32
CA TYR A 1035 18.29 -16.94 -2.11
C TYR A 1035 18.02 -15.82 -3.11
N ILE A 1036 16.74 -15.64 -3.44
CA ILE A 1036 16.18 -14.42 -4.01
C ILE A 1036 15.66 -13.56 -2.84
N TRP A 1037 15.93 -12.25 -2.91
CA TRP A 1037 15.72 -11.31 -1.81
C TRP A 1037 14.59 -10.30 -2.11
N GLU A 1038 14.06 -9.70 -1.05
CA GLU A 1038 12.97 -8.74 -1.08
C GLU A 1038 13.36 -7.46 -1.83
N HIS A 1039 14.52 -6.92 -1.50
CA HIS A 1039 15.14 -5.79 -2.16
C HIS A 1039 16.68 -5.93 -2.17
N TYR A 1040 17.37 -5.05 -2.89
CA TYR A 1040 18.83 -5.09 -3.04
C TYR A 1040 19.47 -3.75 -2.67
N ASP A 1041 20.65 -3.81 -2.05
CA ASP A 1041 21.44 -2.64 -1.65
C ASP A 1041 21.87 -1.81 -2.86
N GLN A 1042 21.73 -0.50 -2.71
CA GLN A 1042 21.99 0.53 -3.69
C GLN A 1042 23.47 0.70 -4.10
N THR A 1043 24.42 0.18 -3.32
CA THR A 1043 25.87 0.36 -3.53
C THR A 1043 26.64 -0.91 -3.86
N LYS A 1044 26.27 -2.03 -3.27
CA LYS A 1044 26.91 -3.33 -3.43
C LYS A 1044 26.04 -4.28 -4.20
N GLY A 1045 24.73 -4.01 -4.32
CA GLY A 1045 23.75 -4.91 -4.91
C GLY A 1045 23.42 -6.13 -4.04
N THR A 1046 23.89 -6.18 -2.79
CA THR A 1046 23.64 -7.30 -1.87
C THR A 1046 22.15 -7.40 -1.54
N GLY A 1047 21.61 -8.62 -1.52
CA GLY A 1047 20.23 -8.87 -1.13
C GLY A 1047 19.98 -8.54 0.35
N GLU A 1048 18.84 -7.90 0.61
CA GLU A 1048 18.45 -7.41 1.93
C GLU A 1048 16.94 -7.66 2.17
N GLY A 1049 16.51 -7.49 3.42
CA GLY A 1049 15.13 -7.69 3.84
C GLY A 1049 14.74 -9.17 3.95
N GLY A 1050 13.53 -9.52 3.52
CA GLY A 1050 13.07 -10.90 3.42
C GLY A 1050 13.90 -11.73 2.43
N ARG A 1051 14.25 -12.97 2.81
CA ARG A 1051 14.87 -13.98 1.93
C ARG A 1051 13.88 -15.07 1.53
N VAL A 1052 14.23 -15.88 0.53
CA VAL A 1052 13.25 -16.73 -0.17
C VAL A 1052 12.05 -15.87 -0.57
N PHE A 1053 12.33 -14.64 -1.00
CA PHE A 1053 11.33 -13.67 -1.38
C PHE A 1053 11.03 -13.88 -2.85
N THR A 1054 10.30 -14.95 -3.14
CA THR A 1054 9.76 -15.20 -4.48
C THR A 1054 8.33 -14.69 -4.58
N GLY A 1055 8.05 -13.56 -3.93
CA GLY A 1055 6.94 -12.69 -4.27
C GLY A 1055 7.24 -11.89 -5.53
N TRP A 1056 7.20 -10.55 -5.47
CA TRP A 1056 7.52 -9.74 -6.67
C TRP A 1056 8.93 -9.95 -7.22
N SER A 1057 9.91 -10.44 -6.46
CA SER A 1057 11.27 -10.63 -6.97
C SER A 1057 11.37 -11.81 -7.92
N ALA A 1058 10.36 -12.70 -7.95
CA ALA A 1058 10.25 -13.75 -8.96
C ALA A 1058 9.97 -13.19 -10.37
N LEU A 1059 9.54 -11.92 -10.50
CA LEU A 1059 9.43 -11.23 -11.78
C LEU A 1059 10.76 -11.16 -12.55
N ILE A 1060 11.90 -11.44 -11.89
CA ILE A 1060 13.18 -11.60 -12.58
C ILE A 1060 13.10 -12.64 -13.71
N LEU A 1061 12.28 -13.68 -13.58
CA LEU A 1061 12.06 -14.65 -14.64
C LEU A 1061 11.35 -14.03 -15.86
N LEU A 1062 10.36 -13.15 -15.65
CA LEU A 1062 9.72 -12.42 -16.74
C LEU A 1062 10.67 -11.39 -17.40
N ILE A 1063 11.59 -10.83 -16.62
CA ILE A 1063 12.67 -9.99 -17.13
C ILE A 1063 13.63 -10.84 -18.00
N MET A 1064 14.01 -12.04 -17.54
CA MET A 1064 14.86 -12.96 -18.30
C MET A 1064 14.21 -13.43 -19.61
N SER A 1065 12.89 -13.67 -19.64
CA SER A 1065 12.16 -14.11 -20.83
C SER A 1065 11.78 -13.01 -21.81
N GLU A 1066 11.98 -11.74 -21.44
CA GLU A 1066 11.50 -10.60 -22.23
C GLU A 1066 10.01 -10.73 -22.57
N ASP A 1067 9.25 -11.35 -21.67
CA ASP A 1067 7.81 -11.53 -21.79
C ASP A 1067 7.04 -10.34 -21.19
N SER A 1068 7.73 -9.20 -21.04
CA SER A 1068 7.16 -7.86 -20.84
C SER A 1068 6.33 -7.36 -22.05
N ARG A 1069 6.23 -8.19 -23.10
CA ARG A 1069 5.50 -7.95 -24.36
C ARG A 1069 4.00 -7.67 -24.20
N ILE A 1070 3.42 -7.81 -23.01
CA ILE A 1070 1.95 -7.85 -22.82
C ILE A 1070 1.38 -6.65 -22.08
N ILE A 1071 2.18 -5.89 -21.32
CA ILE A 1071 1.62 -4.78 -20.54
C ILE A 1071 1.13 -3.66 -21.48
N TYR A 1072 1.71 -3.48 -22.67
CA TYR A 1072 1.27 -2.46 -23.62
C TYR A 1072 1.15 -2.97 -25.07
N VAL A 1073 0.10 -3.72 -25.36
CA VAL A 1073 -0.37 -3.89 -26.75
C VAL A 1073 -1.33 -2.74 -27.07
N GLY A 1074 -0.78 -1.61 -27.51
CA GLY A 1074 -1.53 -0.57 -28.21
C GLY A 1074 -1.71 -0.93 -29.69
N ARG A 1075 -2.83 -0.52 -30.29
CA ARG A 1075 -3.23 -0.71 -31.70
C ARG A 1075 -2.05 -0.99 -32.66
N ARG A 1076 -1.98 -2.21 -33.21
CA ARG A 1076 -1.38 -2.38 -34.54
C ARG A 1076 -2.31 -1.70 -35.54
N GLU A 1077 -1.99 -0.48 -35.96
CA GLU A 1077 -2.47 -0.01 -37.25
C GLU A 1077 -1.79 -0.86 -38.32
N THR A 1078 -2.48 -1.91 -38.76
CA THR A 1078 -2.07 -2.66 -39.94
C THR A 1078 -2.19 -1.74 -41.14
N GLY A 1079 -1.06 -1.21 -41.60
CA GLY A 1079 -0.94 -0.58 -42.91
C GLY A 1079 -1.23 -1.59 -44.01
N ALA A 1080 -2.49 -1.69 -44.42
CA ALA A 1080 -2.90 -2.20 -45.72
C ALA A 1080 -4.34 -1.71 -46.01
N ALA A 1081 -4.47 -0.80 -46.95
CA ALA A 1081 -5.75 -0.30 -47.43
C ALA A 1081 -6.55 -1.42 -48.12
N VAL A 1082 -7.67 -1.86 -47.52
CA VAL A 1082 -8.88 -2.31 -48.24
C VAL A 1082 -10.10 -2.00 -47.35
N GLY A 1083 -11.06 -1.25 -47.88
CA GLY A 1083 -12.21 -0.76 -47.14
C GLY A 1083 -13.22 -1.85 -46.77
N ASN A 1084 -13.65 -1.84 -45.50
CA ASN A 1084 -15.05 -1.96 -45.13
C ASN A 1084 -15.20 -1.51 -43.67
N ARG A 1085 -15.98 -0.45 -43.41
CA ARG A 1085 -16.28 0.02 -42.05
C ARG A 1085 -17.26 -0.94 -41.40
N GLY A 1086 -16.76 -1.85 -40.56
CA GLY A 1086 -17.54 -2.48 -39.50
C GLY A 1086 -17.49 -1.59 -38.26
N VAL A 1087 -18.66 -1.26 -37.71
CA VAL A 1087 -18.81 -0.50 -36.46
C VAL A 1087 -18.29 -1.35 -35.30
N GLU A 1088 -17.30 -0.85 -34.55
CA GLU A 1088 -16.76 -1.48 -33.33
C GLU A 1088 -17.78 -1.42 -32.19
N LEU A 1089 -17.99 -2.55 -31.49
CA LEU A 1089 -18.89 -2.68 -30.35
C LEU A 1089 -18.11 -2.54 -29.03
N SER A 1090 -18.69 -1.84 -28.05
CA SER A 1090 -18.09 -1.67 -26.71
C SER A 1090 -18.17 -2.95 -25.87
N PHE A 1091 -17.30 -3.09 -24.85
CA PHE A 1091 -17.31 -4.19 -23.86
C PHE A 1091 -18.71 -4.44 -23.26
N SER A 1092 -19.45 -3.35 -22.99
CA SER A 1092 -20.83 -3.39 -22.50
C SER A 1092 -21.87 -3.94 -23.49
N GLU A 1093 -21.59 -3.94 -24.79
CA GLU A 1093 -22.49 -4.42 -25.84
C GLU A 1093 -22.27 -5.89 -26.21
N MET A 1094 -21.05 -6.41 -26.03
CA MET A 1094 -20.74 -7.83 -26.23
C MET A 1094 -21.44 -8.72 -25.19
N LEU A 1095 -21.56 -8.27 -23.94
CA LEU A 1095 -22.14 -9.03 -22.82
C LEU A 1095 -23.67 -9.12 -22.83
N LYS A 1096 -24.36 -8.18 -23.51
CA LYS A 1096 -25.84 -8.17 -23.57
C LYS A 1096 -26.44 -9.30 -24.40
N LYS A 1097 -25.65 -9.97 -25.25
CA LYS A 1097 -26.14 -11.08 -26.08
C LYS A 1097 -26.18 -12.43 -25.35
N SER A 1098 -25.49 -12.60 -24.22
CA SER A 1098 -25.41 -13.89 -23.53
C SER A 1098 -26.41 -14.07 -22.37
N SER A 1099 -26.98 -12.98 -21.84
CA SER A 1099 -27.75 -12.97 -20.58
C SER A 1099 -29.19 -13.52 -20.66
N SER A 1100 -29.69 -13.94 -21.82
CA SER A 1100 -31.11 -14.32 -22.00
C SER A 1100 -31.49 -15.70 -21.45
N ASN A 1101 -30.53 -16.54 -21.02
CA ASN A 1101 -30.78 -17.97 -20.77
C ASN A 1101 -30.88 -18.42 -19.29
N MET A 1102 -30.82 -17.54 -18.30
CA MET A 1102 -30.45 -17.95 -16.92
C MET A 1102 -31.50 -17.73 -15.81
N LYS A 1103 -32.81 -17.74 -16.11
CA LYS A 1103 -33.88 -17.44 -15.13
C LYS A 1103 -34.58 -18.64 -14.45
N LYS A 1104 -34.01 -19.86 -14.39
CA LYS A 1104 -34.79 -21.05 -13.99
C LYS A 1104 -34.28 -21.97 -12.87
N VAL A 1105 -33.21 -21.66 -12.12
CA VAL A 1105 -32.60 -22.69 -11.23
C VAL A 1105 -32.53 -22.37 -9.73
N ALA A 1106 -32.84 -21.15 -9.27
CA ALA A 1106 -32.68 -20.79 -7.85
C ALA A 1106 -34.01 -20.82 -7.05
N ALA A 1107 -34.49 -22.00 -6.66
CA ALA A 1107 -35.57 -22.14 -5.65
C ALA A 1107 -35.62 -23.56 -5.05
N ALA A 1108 -34.75 -23.84 -4.07
CA ALA A 1108 -34.78 -24.94 -3.08
C ALA A 1108 -33.38 -24.98 -2.43
N GLU A 1109 -33.12 -25.01 -1.12
CA GLU A 1109 -33.86 -25.17 0.14
C GLU A 1109 -32.92 -24.65 1.25
N SER A 1110 -33.46 -24.32 2.42
CA SER A 1110 -32.71 -23.80 3.57
C SER A 1110 -33.10 -24.52 4.87
N SER A 1111 -32.23 -24.37 5.88
CA SER A 1111 -32.45 -24.49 7.34
C SER A 1111 -32.06 -25.81 8.04
N SER A 1112 -31.12 -25.73 9.00
CA SER A 1112 -31.40 -25.67 10.45
C SER A 1112 -30.12 -25.83 11.29
N ASP A 1113 -30.03 -25.04 12.37
CA ASP A 1113 -29.01 -24.96 13.45
C ASP A 1113 -29.77 -25.13 14.80
N PRO A 1114 -29.19 -25.41 16.01
CA PRO A 1114 -28.42 -24.39 16.78
C PRO A 1114 -27.49 -24.82 17.98
N SER A 1115 -26.65 -23.87 18.46
CA SER A 1115 -26.30 -23.49 19.89
C SER A 1115 -25.53 -24.46 20.84
N GLU A 1116 -24.75 -24.10 21.89
CA GLU A 1116 -23.96 -22.95 22.43
C GLU A 1116 -23.26 -23.46 23.75
N GLY A 1117 -22.17 -22.85 24.27
CA GLY A 1117 -21.73 -23.12 25.68
C GLY A 1117 -20.30 -22.82 26.21
N ASN A 1118 -19.85 -21.56 26.20
CA ASN A 1118 -19.15 -20.73 27.25
C ASN A 1118 -18.03 -21.19 28.28
N LYS A 1119 -17.05 -20.26 28.50
CA LYS A 1119 -16.12 -19.92 29.66
C LYS A 1119 -14.89 -20.82 29.97
N GLY A 1120 -13.66 -20.38 30.31
CA GLY A 1120 -12.97 -19.07 30.49
C GLY A 1120 -11.63 -19.22 31.31
N GLY A 1121 -10.60 -18.38 31.06
CA GLY A 1121 -9.63 -17.91 32.10
C GLY A 1121 -8.11 -18.22 32.01
N GLY A 1122 -7.27 -17.17 31.87
CA GLY A 1122 -5.95 -17.04 32.57
C GLY A 1122 -4.62 -17.08 31.76
N LYS A 1123 -3.98 -15.92 31.52
CA LYS A 1123 -2.62 -15.78 30.89
C LYS A 1123 -1.61 -15.13 31.85
N LYS A 1124 -0.34 -15.56 31.81
CA LYS A 1124 0.85 -14.84 32.30
C LYS A 1124 1.78 -14.50 31.11
N LYS A 1125 2.27 -13.25 31.05
CA LYS A 1125 3.06 -12.64 29.96
C LYS A 1125 4.58 -12.91 30.08
N GLY A 1126 5.24 -13.20 28.96
CA GLY A 1126 6.70 -13.13 28.73
C GLY A 1126 7.00 -12.27 27.49
N LYS A 1127 8.07 -11.48 27.53
CA LYS A 1127 8.41 -10.32 26.65
C LYS A 1127 8.76 -10.72 25.20
N LYS A 1128 8.25 -9.96 24.22
CA LYS A 1128 8.48 -10.08 22.76
C LYS A 1128 9.38 -8.96 22.23
N GLY A 1129 10.26 -9.27 21.29
CA GLY A 1129 10.83 -8.29 20.34
C GLY A 1129 9.73 -7.76 19.41
N ARG A 1130 9.73 -6.45 19.14
CA ARG A 1130 8.70 -5.76 18.37
C ARG A 1130 9.14 -5.58 16.92
N GLN A 1131 8.36 -6.15 16.00
CA GLN A 1131 8.32 -5.78 14.58
C GLN A 1131 7.42 -4.55 14.41
N LEU A 1132 7.66 -3.84 13.30
CA LEU A 1132 7.30 -2.46 12.98
C LEU A 1132 5.89 -2.22 12.47
N ASP A 1133 5.37 -1.02 12.76
CA ASP A 1133 4.02 -0.56 12.45
C ASP A 1133 3.95 0.18 11.11
N PRO A 1134 3.28 -0.37 10.08
CA PRO A 1134 3.12 0.33 8.81
C PRO A 1134 2.22 1.57 8.90
N ALA A 1135 1.38 1.71 9.94
CA ALA A 1135 0.59 2.92 10.13
C ALA A 1135 1.47 4.13 10.53
N LEU A 1136 2.64 3.88 11.12
CA LEU A 1136 3.68 4.89 11.39
C LEU A 1136 4.45 5.30 10.12
N LEU A 1137 4.24 4.63 8.98
CA LEU A 1137 4.88 4.94 7.68
C LEU A 1137 4.07 5.88 6.77
N GLY A 1138 2.95 6.45 7.25
CA GLY A 1138 2.26 7.53 6.51
C GLY A 1138 1.65 7.13 5.17
N PHE A 1139 1.48 5.83 4.90
CA PHE A 1139 0.78 5.36 3.70
C PHE A 1139 -0.74 5.45 3.88
N LYS A 1140 -1.29 6.67 3.75
CA LYS A 1140 -2.50 6.81 2.92
C LYS A 1140 -2.04 6.56 1.49
N VAL A 1141 -2.56 5.51 0.85
CA VAL A 1141 -2.11 5.03 -0.46
C VAL A 1141 -2.23 6.14 -1.52
N THR A 1142 -1.12 6.82 -1.82
CA THR A 1142 -0.92 7.58 -3.07
C THR A 1142 -0.06 6.74 -4.01
N GLY A 1143 -0.49 5.52 -4.29
CA GLY A 1143 0.09 4.65 -5.32
C GLY A 1143 -0.31 5.09 -6.73
N ASN A 1144 -0.03 6.34 -7.11
CA ASN A 1144 -0.60 6.97 -8.31
C ASN A 1144 -0.07 6.39 -9.64
N ARG A 1145 1.07 5.68 -9.65
CA ARG A 1145 1.58 4.99 -10.85
C ARG A 1145 0.79 3.70 -11.17
N ILE A 1146 0.40 2.96 -10.13
CA ILE A 1146 -0.43 1.76 -10.27
C ILE A 1146 -1.85 2.19 -10.66
N MET A 1147 -2.36 3.30 -10.12
CA MET A 1147 -3.66 3.85 -10.49
C MET A 1147 -3.77 4.24 -11.97
N GLY A 1148 -2.72 4.81 -12.58
CA GLY A 1148 -2.69 5.12 -14.01
C GLY A 1148 -2.74 3.87 -14.90
N GLU A 1149 -2.05 2.79 -14.51
CA GLU A 1149 -2.11 1.52 -15.23
C GLU A 1149 -3.41 0.73 -14.99
N ILE A 1150 -4.01 0.87 -13.81
CA ILE A 1150 -5.32 0.34 -13.46
C ILE A 1150 -6.43 1.03 -14.25
N HIS A 1151 -6.36 2.35 -14.43
CA HIS A 1151 -7.34 3.09 -15.23
C HIS A 1151 -7.20 2.76 -16.72
N CYS A 1152 -5.98 2.58 -17.24
CA CYS A 1152 -5.76 2.03 -18.58
C CYS A 1152 -6.28 0.59 -18.75
N ALA A 1153 -6.48 -0.18 -17.67
CA ALA A 1153 -7.09 -1.50 -17.71
C ALA A 1153 -8.63 -1.47 -17.71
N ILE A 1154 -9.24 -0.35 -17.33
CA ILE A 1154 -10.69 -0.16 -17.22
C ILE A 1154 -11.26 0.63 -18.41
N ASP A 1155 -10.50 1.59 -18.96
CA ASP A 1155 -10.83 2.26 -20.22
C ASP A 1155 -10.76 1.31 -21.45
N PHE A 1156 -10.27 0.08 -21.28
CA PHE A 1156 -9.96 -0.92 -22.32
C PHE A 1156 -10.76 -2.21 -22.13
#